data_AF-A0A6N6W2B7-F1
#
_entry.id   AF-A0A6N6W2B7-F1
#
_cell.length_a   1.000
_cell.length_b   1.000
_cell.length_c   1.000
_cell.angle_alpha   90.00
_cell.angle_beta   90.00
_cell.angle_gamma   90.00
#
_symmetry.space_group_name_H-M   'P 1'
#
loop_
_entity.id
_entity.type
_entity.pdbx_description
1 polymer ?
#
loop_
_entity_poly.entity_id
_entity_poly.type
_entity_poly.pdbx_seq_one_letter_code
_entity_poly.pdbx_strand_id
1 'polypeptide(L)'
;MEPTRINTLSVLLEQNVQPDPEAGMESAADACLVQRQFDDALLGYYQLDVSTPRIATKTAYCEWMVGHYAEARNRLFAVEEELEADGIGLLCELIRRDSDYKRRAADMEAIWPLLQAVIASESVPLIAATARARTWWPPDTEDREQRHRDLERVLSLHPESQHLRLSLLAAKEHAGASAAERYALLHAWQYPSPMPRYLWESAIIASEADEFGEALENLNQLEEYERRSESPSRNLLLNIALARCDIEVASNAPDAICGLDRLLSDESLNSDDRARVARVALAAACSVAPERISTVADSYLTALEAREDGLSLSRADLTDEPFPIDGAGWDTYGESWSCGDLTAWQAVLIETPRKRAQLFFCAAFCVAEIDARYDEADDSFSPSTEWWDSLADLLGDISGHKEEFGGRLLSLDAAIRANRHRPNWARIGQDWVESEWFASKNEHYYTHGWLTLQAISRSKSSARIFATGVIKRLRDNLPAGPLAYDLVLDLIQTLVDLEVHHELYLLMQSVAEGDERPDVQFYRGLAASSTSRDAEARAAYEQVLEKQPNHHSAIFNSLLLCKTHSDSPFLDQLETLVAKYPEEKLEDKQELFAALANARQRCEDKEAVKRELIRIELSKYPRLVEKQVEPKDISLRAAVALLALFRCAKAEPGDETLPPFEGCDTPFSSAIGGRRILFDLIQTGLIAVDPHTKLDAFSVKDGKVSGWFLGSIRWCISPAVRSLVERLRDSNGEIPDSWRREVESFALEIARGEIVEYLNHLADERGWPEPGNTEEVSDLTRALVNEVPVAQAFYLAYLGAMSASDYKQKYPVSRQQAADMLVKRTGQRLESLREGRLAPKAYDRPWKLPRSAVSLALWGTILDMGDHGFRQRIADAVASL
;
A
#
# COMPACT_ATOMS: atom_id res chain seq x y z
N MET A 1 -28.20 -13.20 86.85
CA MET A 1 -27.62 -13.59 85.56
C MET A 1 -27.60 -12.35 84.70
N GLU A 2 -26.43 -11.74 84.54
CA GLU A 2 -26.24 -10.76 83.47
C GLU A 2 -26.47 -11.46 82.13
N PRO A 3 -27.11 -10.81 81.15
CA PRO A 3 -27.22 -11.39 79.81
C PRO A 3 -25.82 -11.65 79.27
N THR A 4 -25.57 -12.88 78.79
CA THR A 4 -24.30 -13.27 78.17
C THR A 4 -23.98 -12.29 77.04
N ARG A 5 -22.91 -11.50 77.22
CA ARG A 5 -22.50 -10.49 76.25
C ARG A 5 -21.98 -11.19 75.01
N ILE A 6 -22.72 -11.09 73.90
CA ILE A 6 -22.33 -11.69 72.62
C ILE A 6 -21.28 -10.78 71.98
N ASN A 7 -20.11 -11.33 71.66
CA ASN A 7 -19.02 -10.59 71.04
C ASN A 7 -19.14 -10.64 69.53
N THR A 8 -18.94 -9.50 68.86
CA THR A 8 -18.86 -9.42 67.39
C THR A 8 -17.48 -9.85 66.90
N LEU A 9 -17.32 -10.07 65.59
CA LEU A 9 -16.04 -10.51 65.04
C LEU A 9 -14.95 -9.46 65.29
N SER A 10 -15.19 -8.17 64.98
CA SER A 10 -14.17 -7.13 65.19
C SER A 10 -13.72 -7.03 66.65
N VAL A 11 -14.64 -7.14 67.62
CA VAL A 11 -14.31 -7.10 69.06
C VAL A 11 -13.39 -8.25 69.47
N LEU A 12 -13.56 -9.44 68.87
CA LEU A 12 -12.69 -10.59 69.11
C LEU A 12 -11.32 -10.41 68.45
N LEU A 13 -11.28 -9.86 67.23
CA LEU A 13 -10.03 -9.63 66.49
C LEU A 13 -9.15 -8.55 67.12
N GLU A 14 -9.76 -7.53 67.73
CA GLU A 14 -9.06 -6.48 68.47
C GLU A 14 -8.52 -6.96 69.83
N GLN A 15 -8.84 -8.20 70.25
CA GLN A 15 -8.45 -8.79 71.54
C GLN A 15 -8.89 -7.97 72.77
N ASN A 16 -9.88 -7.11 72.60
CA ASN A 16 -10.44 -6.24 73.64
C ASN A 16 -11.28 -6.99 74.68
N VAL A 17 -11.53 -8.29 74.46
CA VAL A 17 -12.31 -9.17 75.32
C VAL A 17 -11.61 -10.52 75.42
N GLN A 18 -11.61 -11.13 76.61
CA GLN A 18 -11.24 -12.52 76.83
C GLN A 18 -12.51 -13.35 77.03
N PRO A 19 -12.96 -14.10 76.00
CA PRO A 19 -14.15 -14.95 76.13
C PRO A 19 -13.92 -16.04 77.18
N ASP A 20 -14.90 -16.24 78.06
CA ASP A 20 -14.86 -17.31 79.06
C ASP A 20 -15.24 -18.64 78.37
N PRO A 21 -14.32 -19.62 78.25
CA PRO A 21 -14.61 -20.89 77.58
C PRO A 21 -15.71 -21.71 78.27
N GLU A 22 -15.97 -21.46 79.57
CA GLU A 22 -16.99 -22.18 80.34
C GLU A 22 -18.40 -21.58 80.18
N ALA A 23 -18.52 -20.38 79.61
CA ALA A 23 -19.79 -19.67 79.49
C ALA A 23 -20.74 -20.23 78.41
N GLY A 24 -20.23 -21.03 77.46
CA GLY A 24 -21.03 -21.69 76.43
C GLY A 24 -20.23 -22.05 75.17
N MET A 25 -20.84 -22.83 74.26
CA MET A 25 -20.18 -23.33 73.05
C MET A 25 -19.67 -22.20 72.12
N GLU A 26 -20.45 -21.13 71.94
CA GLU A 26 -19.99 -19.95 71.17
C GLU A 26 -18.82 -19.25 71.85
N SER A 27 -18.86 -19.07 73.17
CA SER A 27 -17.77 -18.43 73.94
C SER A 27 -16.48 -19.26 73.95
N ALA A 28 -16.59 -20.60 73.94
CA ALA A 28 -15.45 -21.50 73.79
C ALA A 28 -14.82 -21.40 72.39
N ALA A 29 -15.63 -21.32 71.33
CA ALA A 29 -15.14 -21.12 69.97
C ALA A 29 -14.53 -19.71 69.79
N ASP A 30 -15.15 -18.68 70.37
CA ASP A 30 -14.61 -17.31 70.43
C ASP A 30 -13.23 -17.29 71.12
N ALA A 31 -13.04 -18.03 72.22
CA ALA A 31 -11.76 -18.12 72.91
C ALA A 31 -10.66 -18.75 72.04
N CYS A 32 -10.97 -19.80 71.29
CA CYS A 32 -10.05 -20.40 70.31
C CYS A 32 -9.71 -19.42 69.17
N LEU A 33 -10.69 -18.66 68.68
CA LEU A 33 -10.49 -17.64 67.64
C LEU A 33 -9.51 -16.56 68.13
N VAL A 34 -9.69 -16.04 69.35
CA VAL A 34 -8.80 -15.02 69.95
C VAL A 34 -7.37 -15.56 70.13
N GLN A 35 -7.21 -16.85 70.45
CA GLN A 35 -5.92 -17.53 70.56
C GLN A 35 -5.31 -17.92 69.20
N ARG A 36 -5.95 -17.55 68.08
CA ARG A 36 -5.54 -17.89 66.71
C ARG A 36 -5.49 -19.40 66.42
N GLN A 37 -6.25 -20.18 67.18
CA GLN A 37 -6.45 -21.61 66.96
C GLN A 37 -7.64 -21.80 65.99
N PHE A 38 -7.43 -21.44 64.72
CA PHE A 38 -8.52 -21.31 63.76
C PHE A 38 -9.22 -22.64 63.43
N ASP A 39 -8.48 -23.75 63.38
CA ASP A 39 -9.07 -25.09 63.17
C ASP A 39 -9.99 -25.50 64.33
N ASP A 40 -9.56 -25.27 65.57
CA ASP A 40 -10.33 -25.59 66.78
C ASP A 40 -11.56 -24.68 66.91
N ALA A 41 -11.40 -23.38 66.61
CA ALA A 41 -12.51 -22.43 66.56
C ALA A 41 -13.55 -22.82 65.50
N LEU A 42 -13.09 -23.23 64.31
CA LEU A 42 -13.95 -23.67 63.21
C LEU A 42 -14.78 -24.91 63.59
N LEU A 43 -14.15 -25.92 64.21
CA LEU A 43 -14.85 -27.10 64.74
C LEU A 43 -15.89 -26.73 65.80
N GLY A 44 -15.61 -25.73 66.63
CA GLY A 44 -16.55 -25.20 67.61
C GLY A 44 -17.76 -24.53 66.97
N TYR A 45 -17.56 -23.63 66.00
CA TYR A 45 -18.67 -22.95 65.33
C TYR A 45 -19.54 -23.88 64.49
N TYR A 46 -19.00 -24.95 63.91
CA TYR A 46 -19.79 -25.95 63.19
C TYR A 46 -20.79 -26.73 64.05
N GLN A 47 -20.64 -26.71 65.37
CA GLN A 47 -21.60 -27.31 66.30
C GLN A 47 -22.79 -26.37 66.59
N LEU A 48 -22.71 -25.11 66.15
CA LEU A 48 -23.76 -24.10 66.25
C LEU A 48 -24.55 -23.99 64.93
N ASP A 49 -25.63 -23.21 64.96
CA ASP A 49 -26.39 -22.90 63.74
C ASP A 49 -25.65 -21.89 62.86
N VAL A 50 -24.92 -22.42 61.86
CA VAL A 50 -24.14 -21.65 60.89
C VAL A 50 -24.99 -20.82 59.92
N SER A 51 -26.32 -20.94 59.94
CA SER A 51 -27.22 -20.04 59.21
C SER A 51 -27.50 -18.74 59.96
N THR A 52 -27.16 -18.68 61.26
CA THR A 52 -27.25 -17.45 62.04
C THR A 52 -26.16 -16.46 61.59
N PRO A 53 -26.47 -15.23 61.13
CA PRO A 53 -25.51 -14.33 60.46
C PRO A 53 -24.21 -14.05 61.24
N ARG A 54 -24.27 -13.85 62.56
CA ARG A 54 -23.07 -13.65 63.40
C ARG A 54 -22.19 -14.89 63.49
N ILE A 55 -22.80 -16.08 63.53
CA ILE A 55 -22.09 -17.36 63.57
C ILE A 55 -21.49 -17.63 62.19
N ALA A 56 -22.25 -17.38 61.12
CA ALA A 56 -21.79 -17.44 59.74
C ALA A 56 -20.56 -16.54 59.51
N THR A 57 -20.56 -15.32 60.04
CA THR A 57 -19.44 -14.37 59.97
C THR A 57 -18.19 -14.90 60.68
N LYS A 58 -18.32 -15.37 61.92
CA LYS A 58 -17.18 -15.95 62.68
C LYS A 58 -16.65 -17.23 62.02
N THR A 59 -17.56 -18.07 61.49
CA THR A 59 -17.23 -19.32 60.79
C THR A 59 -16.48 -19.01 59.49
N ALA A 60 -16.99 -18.08 58.68
CA ALA A 60 -16.37 -17.67 57.42
C ALA A 60 -14.98 -17.05 57.64
N TYR A 61 -14.78 -16.31 58.74
CA TYR A 61 -13.46 -15.80 59.09
C TYR A 61 -12.48 -16.94 59.37
N CYS A 62 -12.87 -17.93 60.19
CA CYS A 62 -12.02 -19.09 60.46
C CYS A 62 -11.75 -19.92 59.20
N GLU A 63 -12.78 -20.16 58.36
CA GLU A 63 -12.65 -20.82 57.04
C GLU A 63 -11.61 -20.10 56.16
N TRP A 64 -11.68 -18.77 56.10
CA TRP A 64 -10.69 -17.98 55.39
C TRP A 64 -9.28 -18.16 55.96
N MET A 65 -9.11 -18.07 57.28
CA MET A 65 -7.81 -18.19 57.94
C MET A 65 -7.14 -19.56 57.77
N VAL A 66 -7.93 -20.64 57.59
CA VAL A 66 -7.41 -22.00 57.29
C VAL A 66 -7.30 -22.30 55.80
N GLY A 67 -7.64 -21.35 54.92
CA GLY A 67 -7.48 -21.46 53.47
C GLY A 67 -8.70 -21.95 52.68
N HIS A 68 -9.87 -22.07 53.31
CA HIS A 68 -11.15 -22.43 52.68
C HIS A 68 -11.90 -21.20 52.16
N TYR A 69 -11.30 -20.52 51.17
CA TYR A 69 -11.78 -19.23 50.65
C TYR A 69 -13.17 -19.30 50.00
N ALA A 70 -13.45 -20.34 49.21
CA ALA A 70 -14.70 -20.45 48.47
C ALA A 70 -15.88 -20.75 49.40
N GLU A 71 -15.64 -21.59 50.41
CA GLU A 71 -16.59 -21.96 51.45
C GLU A 71 -16.98 -20.73 52.27
N ALA A 72 -16.00 -19.94 52.73
CA ALA A 72 -16.21 -18.69 53.46
C ALA A 72 -17.07 -17.70 52.66
N ARG A 73 -16.73 -17.49 51.39
CA ARG A 73 -17.46 -16.57 50.50
C ARG A 73 -18.89 -17.03 50.28
N ASN A 74 -19.10 -18.30 49.92
CA ASN A 74 -20.43 -18.86 49.67
C ASN A 74 -21.31 -18.83 50.92
N ARG A 75 -20.72 -19.05 52.10
CA ARG A 75 -21.42 -18.98 53.38
C ARG A 75 -22.00 -17.60 53.63
N LEU A 76 -21.23 -16.54 53.41
CA LEU A 76 -21.71 -15.18 53.62
C LEU A 76 -22.75 -14.76 52.58
N PHE A 77 -22.58 -15.13 51.31
CA PHE A 77 -23.61 -14.89 50.29
C PHE A 77 -24.94 -15.59 50.61
N ALA A 78 -24.92 -16.77 51.24
CA ALA A 78 -26.14 -17.48 51.60
C ALA A 78 -27.02 -16.75 52.64
N VAL A 79 -26.45 -15.77 53.37
CA VAL A 79 -27.13 -14.98 54.40
C VAL A 79 -27.00 -13.47 54.15
N GLU A 80 -26.69 -13.05 52.92
CA GLU A 80 -26.33 -11.67 52.55
C GLU A 80 -27.33 -10.61 53.06
N GLU A 81 -28.63 -10.88 52.90
CA GLU A 81 -29.70 -9.95 53.28
C GLU A 81 -29.77 -9.66 54.80
N GLU A 82 -29.20 -10.54 55.63
CA GLU A 82 -29.21 -10.45 57.09
C GLU A 82 -27.81 -10.23 57.69
N LEU A 83 -26.78 -10.00 56.85
CA LEU A 83 -25.41 -9.80 57.33
C LEU A 83 -25.29 -8.55 58.19
N GLU A 84 -24.67 -8.72 59.35
CA GLU A 84 -24.24 -7.60 60.19
C GLU A 84 -23.01 -6.89 59.58
N ALA A 85 -22.67 -5.71 60.09
CA ALA A 85 -21.60 -4.87 59.55
C ALA A 85 -20.23 -5.59 59.47
N ASP A 86 -19.93 -6.47 60.43
CA ASP A 86 -18.74 -7.33 60.39
C ASP A 86 -18.78 -8.33 59.23
N GLY A 87 -19.95 -8.94 58.98
CA GLY A 87 -20.18 -9.87 57.89
C GLY A 87 -20.08 -9.20 56.51
N ILE A 88 -20.64 -8.00 56.37
CA ILE A 88 -20.51 -7.18 55.15
C ILE A 88 -19.04 -6.85 54.88
N GLY A 89 -18.31 -6.38 55.91
CA GLY A 89 -16.87 -6.09 55.78
C GLY A 89 -16.03 -7.32 55.41
N LEU A 90 -16.31 -8.46 56.04
CA LEU A 90 -15.64 -9.73 55.73
C LEU A 90 -15.92 -10.20 54.30
N LEU A 91 -17.18 -10.12 53.85
CA LEU A 91 -17.58 -10.48 52.49
C LEU A 91 -16.84 -9.60 51.46
N CYS A 92 -16.71 -8.30 51.73
CA CYS A 92 -15.96 -7.38 50.89
C CYS A 92 -14.47 -7.76 50.77
N GLU A 93 -13.81 -8.15 51.87
CA GLU A 93 -12.42 -8.65 51.82
C GLU A 93 -12.29 -9.95 51.02
N LEU A 94 -13.28 -10.84 51.08
CA LEU A 94 -13.30 -12.07 50.29
C LEU A 94 -13.52 -11.82 48.80
N ILE A 95 -14.45 -10.90 48.44
CA ILE A 95 -14.69 -10.49 47.05
C ILE A 95 -13.42 -9.90 46.44
N ARG A 96 -12.72 -9.01 47.15
CA ARG A 96 -11.48 -8.37 46.69
C ARG A 96 -10.41 -9.39 46.27
N ARG A 97 -10.34 -10.52 46.98
CA ARG A 97 -9.36 -11.59 46.77
C ARG A 97 -9.77 -12.62 45.70
N ASP A 98 -10.94 -12.46 45.09
CA ASP A 98 -11.39 -13.36 44.04
C ASP A 98 -10.52 -13.23 42.77
N SER A 99 -10.06 -14.37 42.26
CA SER A 99 -9.25 -14.45 41.05
C SER A 99 -10.08 -14.32 39.77
N ASP A 100 -11.39 -14.58 39.82
CA ASP A 100 -12.30 -14.33 38.71
C ASP A 100 -12.67 -12.84 38.65
N TYR A 101 -11.97 -12.10 37.79
CA TYR A 101 -12.17 -10.65 37.67
C TYR A 101 -13.60 -10.24 37.28
N LYS A 102 -14.32 -11.07 36.53
CA LYS A 102 -15.69 -10.75 36.09
C LYS A 102 -16.67 -10.93 37.24
N ARG A 103 -16.55 -12.05 37.96
CA ARG A 103 -17.35 -12.31 39.15
C ARG A 103 -17.07 -11.26 40.22
N ARG A 104 -15.80 -10.97 40.47
CA ARG A 104 -15.35 -9.92 41.40
C ARG A 104 -15.99 -8.57 41.08
N ALA A 105 -15.93 -8.12 39.83
CA ALA A 105 -16.51 -6.83 39.44
C ALA A 105 -18.02 -6.78 39.69
N ALA A 106 -18.75 -7.83 39.31
CA ALA A 106 -20.20 -7.91 39.53
C ALA A 106 -20.57 -7.93 41.02
N ASP A 107 -19.85 -8.70 41.84
CA ASP A 107 -20.08 -8.75 43.28
C ASP A 107 -19.73 -7.41 43.96
N MET A 108 -18.67 -6.73 43.50
CA MET A 108 -18.29 -5.42 44.02
C MET A 108 -19.38 -4.38 43.77
N GLU A 109 -20.01 -4.39 42.60
CA GLU A 109 -21.16 -3.54 42.30
C GLU A 109 -22.37 -3.88 43.19
N ALA A 110 -22.64 -5.17 43.41
CA ALA A 110 -23.77 -5.63 44.20
C ALA A 110 -23.66 -5.29 45.69
N ILE A 111 -22.48 -5.52 46.30
CA ILE A 111 -22.27 -5.33 47.74
C ILE A 111 -22.01 -3.86 48.12
N TRP A 112 -21.61 -3.02 47.16
CA TRP A 112 -21.20 -1.64 47.42
C TRP A 112 -22.24 -0.81 48.20
N PRO A 113 -23.55 -0.81 47.88
CA PRO A 113 -24.54 -0.05 48.64
C PRO A 113 -24.62 -0.46 50.12
N LEU A 114 -24.43 -1.75 50.41
CA LEU A 114 -24.42 -2.28 51.78
C LEU A 114 -23.16 -1.83 52.52
N LEU A 115 -21.98 -1.91 51.89
CA LEU A 115 -20.74 -1.38 52.46
C LEU A 115 -20.86 0.13 52.71
N GLN A 116 -21.39 0.91 51.76
CA GLN A 116 -21.57 2.35 51.91
C GLN A 116 -22.47 2.70 53.08
N ALA A 117 -23.57 1.96 53.29
CA ALA A 117 -24.43 2.12 54.45
C ALA A 117 -23.70 1.82 55.78
N VAL A 118 -22.85 0.79 55.80
CA VAL A 118 -22.00 0.47 56.96
C VAL A 118 -21.01 1.60 57.25
N ILE A 119 -20.29 2.10 56.24
CA ILE A 119 -19.35 3.22 56.38
C ILE A 119 -20.07 4.50 56.84
N ALA A 120 -21.33 4.69 56.46
CA ALA A 120 -22.14 5.82 56.87
C ALA A 120 -22.62 5.77 58.33
N SER A 121 -22.51 4.62 59.02
CA SER A 121 -23.04 4.39 60.37
C SER A 121 -22.20 5.00 61.51
N GLU A 122 -22.79 5.22 62.68
CA GLU A 122 -22.09 5.80 63.85
C GLU A 122 -20.96 4.90 64.38
N SER A 123 -21.06 3.58 64.18
CA SER A 123 -20.05 2.60 64.57
C SER A 123 -19.68 1.71 63.38
N VAL A 124 -18.49 1.91 62.84
CA VAL A 124 -17.97 1.12 61.71
C VAL A 124 -17.03 0.05 62.26
N PRO A 125 -17.27 -1.25 62.04
CA PRO A 125 -16.32 -2.27 62.48
C PRO A 125 -14.99 -2.20 61.72
N LEU A 126 -13.88 -2.57 62.37
CA LEU A 126 -12.53 -2.47 61.79
C LEU A 126 -12.40 -3.24 60.48
N ILE A 127 -13.05 -4.40 60.36
CA ILE A 127 -13.02 -5.21 59.13
C ILE A 127 -13.71 -4.50 57.95
N ALA A 128 -14.82 -3.80 58.20
CA ALA A 128 -15.51 -3.01 57.17
C ALA A 128 -14.71 -1.75 56.81
N ALA A 129 -14.12 -1.07 57.80
CA ALA A 129 -13.20 0.04 57.57
C ALA A 129 -12.01 -0.39 56.69
N THR A 130 -11.42 -1.55 56.99
CA THR A 130 -10.31 -2.12 56.22
C THR A 130 -10.71 -2.46 54.80
N ALA A 131 -11.89 -3.06 54.59
CA ALA A 131 -12.42 -3.39 53.27
C ALA A 131 -12.65 -2.14 52.40
N ARG A 132 -13.15 -1.06 53.01
CA ARG A 132 -13.30 0.23 52.34
C ARG A 132 -11.96 0.82 51.90
N ALA A 133 -10.92 0.65 52.71
CA ALA A 133 -9.61 1.25 52.51
C ALA A 133 -8.76 0.54 51.44
N ARG A 134 -8.75 -0.80 51.45
CA ARG A 134 -7.83 -1.62 50.64
C ARG A 134 -8.22 -1.79 49.17
N THR A 135 -9.37 -1.27 48.75
CA THR A 135 -9.89 -1.48 47.39
C THR A 135 -10.41 -0.18 46.79
N TRP A 136 -10.25 -0.03 45.47
CA TRP A 136 -11.02 0.91 44.68
C TRP A 136 -12.37 0.29 44.34
N TRP A 137 -13.43 0.87 44.87
CA TRP A 137 -14.80 0.47 44.57
C TRP A 137 -15.29 1.17 43.29
N PRO A 138 -16.27 0.62 42.55
CA PRO A 138 -16.68 1.15 41.26
C PRO A 138 -16.87 2.68 41.18
N PRO A 139 -17.52 3.36 42.15
CA PRO A 139 -17.71 4.82 42.08
C PRO A 139 -16.46 5.66 42.43
N ASP A 140 -15.41 5.06 43.01
CA ASP A 140 -14.22 5.78 43.45
C ASP A 140 -13.43 6.40 42.27
N THR A 141 -13.64 5.88 41.05
CA THR A 141 -13.03 6.44 39.83
C THR A 141 -13.67 7.78 39.46
N GLU A 142 -14.97 7.92 39.68
CA GLU A 142 -15.77 9.11 39.34
C GLU A 142 -15.77 10.15 40.47
N ASP A 143 -15.73 9.71 41.74
CA ASP A 143 -15.74 10.59 42.92
C ASP A 143 -14.62 10.23 43.91
N ARG A 144 -13.39 10.64 43.58
CA ARG A 144 -12.20 10.45 44.43
C ARG A 144 -12.31 11.17 45.77
N GLU A 145 -13.04 12.29 45.81
CA GLU A 145 -13.26 13.09 47.02
C GLU A 145 -14.15 12.36 48.04
N GLN A 146 -15.17 11.63 47.57
CA GLN A 146 -15.97 10.79 48.46
C GLN A 146 -15.13 9.71 49.14
N ARG A 147 -14.23 9.06 48.40
CA ARG A 147 -13.29 8.10 48.99
C ARG A 147 -12.41 8.74 50.05
N HIS A 148 -11.84 9.90 49.76
CA HIS A 148 -11.01 10.63 50.72
C HIS A 148 -11.78 10.89 52.04
N ARG A 149 -13.02 11.40 51.96
CA ARG A 149 -13.88 11.65 53.13
C ARG A 149 -14.19 10.36 53.91
N ASP A 150 -14.45 9.26 53.21
CA ASP A 150 -14.70 7.96 53.85
C ASP A 150 -13.47 7.49 54.64
N LEU A 151 -12.27 7.60 54.06
CA LEU A 151 -11.00 7.20 54.67
C LEU A 151 -10.67 8.04 55.91
N GLU A 152 -10.85 9.36 55.84
CA GLU A 152 -10.66 10.24 57.01
C GLU A 152 -11.60 9.87 58.15
N ARG A 153 -12.87 9.60 57.82
CA ARG A 153 -13.87 9.17 58.80
C ARG A 153 -13.49 7.85 59.45
N VAL A 154 -13.22 6.80 58.66
CA VAL A 154 -12.93 5.49 59.27
C VAL A 154 -11.63 5.49 60.06
N LEU A 155 -10.64 6.29 59.66
CA LEU A 155 -9.42 6.48 60.45
C LEU A 155 -9.71 7.21 61.76
N SER A 156 -10.65 8.18 61.79
CA SER A 156 -11.04 8.86 63.03
C SER A 156 -11.72 7.92 64.04
N LEU A 157 -12.37 6.86 63.55
CA LEU A 157 -13.01 5.83 64.37
C LEU A 157 -12.00 4.76 64.84
N HIS A 158 -10.95 4.52 64.07
CA HIS A 158 -9.90 3.52 64.32
C HIS A 158 -8.50 4.14 64.21
N PRO A 159 -8.14 5.11 65.08
CA PRO A 159 -6.92 5.91 64.94
C PRO A 159 -5.63 5.09 65.05
N GLU A 160 -5.67 3.93 65.69
CA GLU A 160 -4.56 2.99 65.81
C GLU A 160 -4.34 2.14 64.55
N SER A 161 -5.22 2.16 63.55
CA SER A 161 -5.06 1.32 62.37
C SER A 161 -4.00 1.84 61.40
N GLN A 162 -2.87 1.14 61.33
CA GLN A 162 -1.76 1.44 60.41
C GLN A 162 -2.21 1.33 58.94
N HIS A 163 -3.01 0.33 58.59
CA HIS A 163 -3.50 0.12 57.21
C HIS A 163 -4.41 1.26 56.72
N LEU A 164 -5.31 1.75 57.58
CA LEU A 164 -6.18 2.87 57.24
C LEU A 164 -5.38 4.15 57.02
N ARG A 165 -4.37 4.39 57.87
CA ARG A 165 -3.50 5.56 57.76
C ARG A 165 -2.68 5.54 56.48
N LEU A 166 -2.08 4.40 56.11
CA LEU A 166 -1.37 4.24 54.84
C LEU A 166 -2.31 4.38 53.62
N SER A 167 -3.56 3.94 53.74
CA SER A 167 -4.54 4.10 52.65
C SER A 167 -4.96 5.56 52.47
N LEU A 168 -5.12 6.30 53.57
CA LEU A 168 -5.39 7.74 53.54
C LEU A 168 -4.18 8.52 53.03
N LEU A 169 -2.96 8.10 53.39
CA LEU A 169 -1.72 8.66 52.87
C LEU A 169 -1.70 8.61 51.33
N ALA A 170 -1.89 7.42 50.75
CA ALA A 170 -1.94 7.25 49.30
C ALA A 170 -3.04 8.11 48.65
N ALA A 171 -4.21 8.25 49.28
CA ALA A 171 -5.27 9.12 48.78
C ALA A 171 -4.90 10.62 48.81
N LYS A 172 -4.21 11.08 49.86
CA LYS A 172 -3.72 12.46 49.98
C LYS A 172 -2.62 12.77 48.97
N GLU A 173 -1.76 11.80 48.68
CA GLU A 173 -0.75 11.94 47.64
C GLU A 173 -1.36 12.16 46.25
N HIS A 174 -2.36 11.36 45.88
CA HIS A 174 -3.10 11.55 44.63
C HIS A 174 -3.82 12.90 44.55
N ALA A 175 -4.11 13.52 45.69
CA ALA A 175 -4.70 14.85 45.81
C ALA A 175 -3.65 15.98 45.83
N GLY A 176 -2.35 15.66 45.73
CA GLY A 176 -1.26 16.64 45.73
C GLY A 176 -0.93 17.23 47.09
N ALA A 177 -1.16 16.49 48.19
CA ALA A 177 -0.82 16.95 49.53
C ALA A 177 0.69 17.19 49.68
N SER A 178 1.05 18.23 50.43
CA SER A 178 2.45 18.57 50.71
C SER A 178 3.13 17.52 51.58
N ALA A 179 4.47 17.43 51.49
CA ALA A 179 5.27 16.55 52.36
C ALA A 179 4.99 16.80 53.85
N ALA A 180 4.78 18.06 54.27
CA ALA A 180 4.45 18.41 55.64
C ALA A 180 3.08 17.84 56.11
N GLU A 181 2.07 17.85 55.24
CA GLU A 181 0.76 17.27 55.54
C GLU A 181 0.82 15.74 55.62
N ARG A 182 1.57 15.11 54.71
CA ARG A 182 1.83 13.66 54.72
C ARG A 182 2.60 13.25 55.97
N TYR A 183 3.63 14.01 56.34
CA TYR A 183 4.44 13.79 57.54
C TYR A 183 3.57 13.89 58.81
N ALA A 184 2.74 14.93 58.92
CA ALA A 184 1.83 15.10 60.05
C ALA A 184 0.82 13.95 60.18
N LEU A 185 0.34 13.38 59.06
CA LEU A 185 -0.57 12.24 59.07
C LEU A 185 0.08 10.98 59.68
N LEU A 186 1.31 10.67 59.28
CA LEU A 186 2.06 9.53 59.80
C LEU A 186 2.50 9.73 61.26
N HIS A 187 2.75 10.98 61.67
CA HIS A 187 3.16 11.36 63.01
C HIS A 187 2.02 11.55 64.01
N ALA A 188 0.77 11.56 63.54
CA ALA A 188 -0.40 11.71 64.41
C ALA A 188 -0.55 10.56 65.42
N TRP A 189 0.13 9.43 65.21
CA TRP A 189 0.07 8.27 66.11
C TRP A 189 1.43 7.58 66.23
N GLN A 190 1.84 7.28 67.47
CA GLN A 190 3.07 6.54 67.73
C GLN A 190 2.78 5.05 67.89
N TYR A 191 3.47 4.23 67.08
CA TYR A 191 3.29 2.79 67.05
C TYR A 191 4.39 2.07 67.83
N PRO A 192 4.04 1.23 68.83
CA PRO A 192 5.02 0.39 69.52
C PRO A 192 5.71 -0.63 68.62
N SER A 193 5.03 -1.06 67.55
CA SER A 193 5.54 -2.00 66.55
C SER A 193 4.96 -1.62 65.18
N PRO A 194 5.62 -0.69 64.45
CA PRO A 194 5.22 -0.36 63.08
C PRO A 194 5.37 -1.57 62.16
N MET A 195 4.47 -1.73 61.19
CA MET A 195 4.60 -2.75 60.15
C MET A 195 5.68 -2.35 59.14
N PRO A 196 6.32 -3.30 58.43
CA PRO A 196 7.42 -3.02 57.51
C PRO A 196 7.11 -1.93 56.46
N ARG A 197 5.96 -2.02 55.78
CA ARG A 197 5.54 -0.98 54.82
C ARG A 197 5.39 0.39 55.48
N TYR A 198 4.90 0.46 56.72
CA TYR A 198 4.77 1.73 57.44
C TYR A 198 6.13 2.37 57.71
N LEU A 199 7.14 1.58 58.06
CA LEU A 199 8.53 2.06 58.21
C LEU A 199 9.08 2.60 56.89
N TRP A 200 8.80 1.92 55.77
CA TRP A 200 9.22 2.36 54.43
C TRP A 200 8.60 3.71 54.04
N GLU A 201 7.27 3.83 54.10
CA GLU A 201 6.58 5.08 53.76
C GLU A 201 6.95 6.23 54.73
N SER A 202 7.12 5.91 56.02
CA SER A 202 7.58 6.90 57.00
C SER A 202 9.00 7.38 56.70
N ALA A 203 9.88 6.50 56.21
CA ALA A 203 11.23 6.90 55.82
C ALA A 203 11.22 7.83 54.60
N ILE A 204 10.41 7.54 53.57
CA ILE A 204 10.26 8.40 52.38
C ILE A 204 9.81 9.80 52.82
N ILE A 205 8.70 9.86 53.55
CA ILE A 205 8.07 11.13 53.93
C ILE A 205 8.92 11.92 54.93
N ALA A 206 9.62 11.24 55.85
CA ALA A 206 10.59 11.90 56.73
C ALA A 206 11.75 12.49 55.93
N SER A 207 12.25 11.79 54.91
CA SER A 207 13.31 12.30 54.02
C SER A 207 12.85 13.53 53.22
N GLU A 208 11.64 13.50 52.65
CA GLU A 208 11.05 14.64 51.94
C GLU A 208 10.78 15.86 52.85
N ALA A 209 10.58 15.61 54.15
CA ALA A 209 10.39 16.64 55.18
C ALA A 209 11.72 17.13 55.79
N ASP A 210 12.87 16.73 55.24
CA ASP A 210 14.23 17.02 55.74
C ASP A 210 14.53 16.45 57.15
N GLU A 211 13.73 15.50 57.65
CA GLU A 211 13.92 14.81 58.94
C GLU A 211 14.79 13.55 58.77
N PHE A 212 15.99 13.74 58.22
CA PHE A 212 16.90 12.65 57.81
C PHE A 212 17.26 11.66 58.92
N GLY A 213 17.38 12.11 60.16
CA GLY A 213 17.68 11.23 61.30
C GLY A 213 16.58 10.20 61.55
N GLU A 214 15.32 10.62 61.41
CA GLU A 214 14.16 9.74 61.56
C GLU A 214 14.03 8.79 60.36
N ALA A 215 14.26 9.30 59.14
CA ALA A 215 14.27 8.48 57.94
C ALA A 215 15.27 7.32 58.06
N LEU A 216 16.50 7.61 58.51
CA LEU A 216 17.53 6.59 58.73
C LEU A 216 17.14 5.58 59.81
N GLU A 217 16.50 6.02 60.89
CA GLU A 217 16.03 5.13 61.96
C GLU A 217 14.95 4.17 61.46
N ASN A 218 13.97 4.68 60.71
CA ASN A 218 12.93 3.87 60.07
C ASN A 218 13.53 2.84 59.09
N LEU A 219 14.51 3.24 58.27
CA LEU A 219 15.24 2.34 57.37
C LEU A 219 16.06 1.28 58.12
N ASN A 220 16.68 1.62 59.27
CA ASN A 220 17.41 0.67 60.11
C ASN A 220 16.48 -0.41 60.69
N GLN A 221 15.33 0.01 61.22
CA GLN A 221 14.34 -0.92 61.76
C GLN A 221 13.78 -1.84 60.66
N LEU A 222 13.51 -1.28 59.47
CA LEU A 222 13.04 -2.05 58.33
C LEU A 222 14.08 -3.08 57.85
N GLU A 223 15.35 -2.69 57.75
CA GLU A 223 16.42 -3.59 57.36
C GLU A 223 16.60 -4.73 58.36
N GLU A 224 16.56 -4.43 59.67
CA GLU A 224 16.66 -5.45 60.71
C GLU A 224 15.49 -6.44 60.65
N TYR A 225 14.27 -5.95 60.36
CA TYR A 225 13.11 -6.80 60.13
C TYR A 225 13.32 -7.72 58.93
N GLU A 226 13.70 -7.16 57.78
CA GLU A 226 13.86 -7.91 56.53
C GLU A 226 14.96 -8.98 56.64
N ARG A 227 16.10 -8.64 57.25
CA ARG A 227 17.21 -9.59 57.45
C ARG A 227 16.88 -10.74 58.39
N ARG A 228 15.91 -10.57 59.30
CA ARG A 228 15.44 -11.62 60.21
C ARG A 228 14.41 -12.55 59.57
N SER A 229 13.89 -12.21 58.39
CA SER A 229 12.93 -13.05 57.67
C SER A 229 13.58 -14.32 57.11
N GLU A 230 12.75 -15.34 56.85
CA GLU A 230 13.22 -16.62 56.28
C GLU A 230 13.75 -16.48 54.85
N SER A 231 13.35 -15.43 54.13
CA SER A 231 13.74 -15.17 52.74
C SER A 231 13.85 -13.66 52.49
N PRO A 232 14.96 -13.01 52.91
CA PRO A 232 15.14 -11.58 52.73
C PRO A 232 15.15 -11.17 51.26
N SER A 233 14.35 -10.16 50.92
CA SER A 233 14.27 -9.55 49.60
C SER A 233 15.55 -8.77 49.29
N ARG A 234 16.33 -9.27 48.33
CA ARG A 234 17.53 -8.57 47.84
C ARG A 234 17.19 -7.20 47.25
N ASN A 235 16.06 -7.11 46.55
CA ASN A 235 15.57 -5.87 45.96
C ASN A 235 15.29 -4.82 47.04
N LEU A 236 14.55 -5.18 48.10
CA LEU A 236 14.27 -4.24 49.20
C LEU A 236 15.56 -3.80 49.91
N LEU A 237 16.48 -4.73 50.19
CA LEU A 237 17.75 -4.40 50.84
C LEU A 237 18.60 -3.43 49.99
N LEU A 238 18.60 -3.58 48.66
CA LEU A 238 19.25 -2.64 47.76
C LEU A 238 18.58 -1.26 47.79
N ASN A 239 17.24 -1.21 47.75
CA ASN A 239 16.49 0.05 47.84
C ASN A 239 16.74 0.78 49.16
N ILE A 240 16.81 0.07 50.29
CA ILE A 240 17.19 0.65 51.58
C ILE A 240 18.59 1.26 51.52
N ALA A 241 19.55 0.56 50.89
CA ALA A 241 20.92 1.05 50.76
C ALA A 241 21.00 2.30 49.87
N LEU A 242 20.25 2.33 48.76
CA LEU A 242 20.14 3.50 47.87
C LEU A 242 19.51 4.70 48.60
N ALA A 243 18.41 4.47 49.32
CA ALA A 243 17.75 5.49 50.14
C ALA A 243 18.70 6.13 51.16
N ARG A 244 19.52 5.32 51.84
CA ARG A 244 20.53 5.84 52.76
C ARG A 244 21.59 6.70 52.06
N CYS A 245 22.07 6.26 50.90
CA CYS A 245 23.03 7.04 50.13
C CYS A 245 22.44 8.37 49.66
N ASP A 246 21.18 8.36 49.22
CA ASP A 246 20.44 9.56 48.82
C ASP A 246 20.27 10.55 49.97
N ILE A 247 19.92 10.06 51.18
CA ILE A 247 19.88 10.87 52.41
C ILE A 247 21.26 11.45 52.76
N GLU A 248 22.35 10.67 52.63
CA GLU A 248 23.72 11.15 52.84
C GLU A 248 24.08 12.29 51.86
N VAL A 249 23.63 12.20 50.61
CA VAL A 249 23.80 13.24 49.58
C VAL A 249 22.97 14.48 49.91
N ALA A 250 21.67 14.31 50.22
CA ALA A 250 20.77 15.42 50.54
C ALA A 250 21.20 16.19 51.80
N SER A 251 21.72 15.48 52.81
CA SER A 251 22.23 16.08 54.05
C SER A 251 23.63 16.70 53.93
N ASN A 252 24.25 16.68 52.74
CA ASN A 252 25.63 17.13 52.50
C ASN A 252 26.65 16.49 53.46
N ALA A 253 26.51 15.18 53.72
CA ALA A 253 27.43 14.45 54.58
C ALA A 253 28.87 14.47 54.00
N PRO A 254 29.93 14.49 54.83
CA PRO A 254 31.29 14.27 54.37
C PRO A 254 31.38 12.93 53.64
N ASP A 255 31.96 12.91 52.44
CA ASP A 255 32.10 11.71 51.60
C ASP A 255 30.75 11.08 51.17
N ALA A 256 29.69 11.86 50.97
CA ALA A 256 28.34 11.38 50.62
C ALA A 256 28.27 10.37 49.43
N ILE A 257 29.22 10.41 48.50
CA ILE A 257 29.26 9.49 47.34
C ILE A 257 29.94 8.15 47.69
N CYS A 258 30.69 8.07 48.78
CA CYS A 258 31.42 6.87 49.20
C CYS A 258 30.47 5.68 49.48
N GLY A 259 29.23 5.93 49.93
CA GLY A 259 28.19 4.90 50.02
C GLY A 259 27.89 4.24 48.67
N LEU A 260 27.73 5.06 47.63
CA LEU A 260 27.47 4.59 46.26
C LEU A 260 28.70 3.89 45.66
N ASP A 261 29.91 4.37 45.94
CA ASP A 261 31.15 3.70 45.52
C ASP A 261 31.29 2.29 46.13
N ARG A 262 30.89 2.13 47.40
CA ARG A 262 30.86 0.81 48.07
C ARG A 262 29.85 -0.12 47.43
N LEU A 263 28.65 0.36 47.09
CA LEU A 263 27.64 -0.42 46.38
C LEU A 263 28.15 -0.82 44.98
N LEU A 264 28.72 0.10 44.21
CA LEU A 264 29.29 -0.21 42.89
C LEU A 264 30.45 -1.21 42.95
N SER A 265 31.16 -1.28 44.07
CA SER A 265 32.24 -2.24 44.31
C SER A 265 31.74 -3.63 44.70
N ASP A 266 30.44 -3.82 44.96
CA ASP A 266 29.85 -5.11 45.29
C ASP A 266 29.76 -5.99 44.03
N GLU A 267 30.51 -7.09 44.02
CA GLU A 267 30.54 -8.05 42.91
C GLU A 267 29.25 -8.89 42.82
N SER A 268 28.40 -8.88 43.84
CA SER A 268 27.13 -9.61 43.86
C SER A 268 25.98 -8.90 43.15
N LEU A 269 26.14 -7.61 42.81
CA LEU A 269 25.16 -6.86 42.02
C LEU A 269 25.12 -7.39 40.59
N ASN A 270 23.89 -7.70 40.14
CA ASN A 270 23.62 -8.00 38.75
C ASN A 270 23.80 -6.73 37.88
N SER A 271 23.79 -6.88 36.55
CA SER A 271 24.07 -5.79 35.61
C SER A 271 23.04 -4.66 35.67
N ASP A 272 21.75 -4.97 35.84
CA ASP A 272 20.68 -3.96 35.95
C ASP A 272 20.77 -3.17 37.26
N ASP A 273 20.98 -3.86 38.39
CA ASP A 273 21.18 -3.22 39.69
C ASP A 273 22.41 -2.32 39.67
N ARG A 274 23.49 -2.76 39.01
CA ARG A 274 24.71 -1.96 38.84
C ARG A 274 24.46 -0.70 37.99
N ALA A 275 23.68 -0.81 36.91
CA ALA A 275 23.29 0.35 36.10
C ALA A 275 22.43 1.32 36.92
N ARG A 276 21.48 0.81 37.71
CA ARG A 276 20.66 1.62 38.62
C ARG A 276 21.50 2.35 39.66
N VAL A 277 22.41 1.67 40.35
CA VAL A 277 23.30 2.30 41.34
C VAL A 277 24.21 3.33 40.68
N ALA A 278 24.75 3.05 39.49
CA ALA A 278 25.60 3.99 38.76
C ALA A 278 24.83 5.24 38.31
N ARG A 279 23.54 5.10 37.97
CA ARG A 279 22.65 6.23 37.69
C ARG A 279 22.46 7.12 38.92
N VAL A 280 22.16 6.53 40.07
CA VAL A 280 22.02 7.28 41.34
C VAL A 280 23.33 7.96 41.71
N ALA A 281 24.47 7.27 41.56
CA ALA A 281 25.81 7.86 41.74
C ALA A 281 26.07 9.06 40.82
N LEU A 282 25.58 9.00 39.58
CA LEU A 282 25.74 10.09 38.63
C LEU A 282 24.86 11.30 39.01
N ALA A 283 23.61 11.09 39.40
CA ALA A 283 22.74 12.16 39.90
C ALA A 283 23.34 12.82 41.15
N ALA A 284 23.85 12.03 42.08
CA ALA A 284 24.56 12.52 43.25
C ALA A 284 25.81 13.34 42.88
N ALA A 285 26.62 12.85 41.93
CA ALA A 285 27.78 13.60 41.44
C ALA A 285 27.40 14.93 40.79
N CYS A 286 26.28 14.99 40.05
CA CYS A 286 25.77 16.24 39.48
C CYS A 286 25.36 17.25 40.56
N SER A 287 24.85 16.77 41.70
CA SER A 287 24.41 17.61 42.81
C SER A 287 25.58 18.10 43.68
N VAL A 288 26.46 17.21 44.14
CA VAL A 288 27.43 17.52 45.22
C VAL A 288 28.92 17.29 44.87
N ALA A 289 29.25 16.68 43.74
CA ALA A 289 30.66 16.43 43.35
C ALA A 289 30.92 16.61 41.84
N PRO A 290 30.88 17.86 41.33
CA PRO A 290 31.00 18.13 39.90
C PRO A 290 32.29 17.59 39.25
N GLU A 291 33.38 17.54 40.01
CA GLU A 291 34.67 17.02 39.55
C GLU A 291 34.66 15.51 39.25
N ARG A 292 33.67 14.78 39.79
CA ARG A 292 33.52 13.33 39.59
C ARG A 292 32.61 12.98 38.42
N ILE A 293 31.82 13.93 37.89
CA ILE A 293 30.79 13.70 36.88
C ILE A 293 31.33 12.90 35.69
N SER A 294 32.47 13.30 35.11
CA SER A 294 33.00 12.61 33.93
C SER A 294 33.35 11.15 34.20
N THR A 295 33.94 10.84 35.35
CA THR A 295 34.32 9.46 35.71
C THR A 295 33.09 8.60 35.98
N VAL A 296 32.12 9.15 36.72
CA VAL A 296 30.88 8.42 37.05
C VAL A 296 30.01 8.23 35.81
N ALA A 297 29.97 9.20 34.90
CA ALA A 297 29.30 9.11 33.61
C ALA A 297 29.86 7.97 32.73
N ASP A 298 31.19 7.84 32.65
CA ASP A 298 31.83 6.73 31.93
C ASP A 298 31.51 5.37 32.59
N SER A 299 31.49 5.30 33.93
CA SER A 299 31.10 4.10 34.66
C SER A 299 29.62 3.74 34.44
N TYR A 300 28.74 4.74 34.41
CA TYR A 300 27.32 4.55 34.12
C TYR A 300 27.10 4.01 32.71
N LEU A 301 27.75 4.61 31.71
CA LEU A 301 27.69 4.13 30.34
C LEU A 301 28.20 2.68 30.22
N THR A 302 29.28 2.35 30.91
CA THR A 302 29.82 0.98 30.96
C THR A 302 28.82 0.01 31.60
N ALA A 303 28.11 0.44 32.66
CA ALA A 303 27.10 -0.38 33.32
C ALA A 303 25.88 -0.62 32.42
N LEU A 304 25.43 0.40 31.67
CA LEU A 304 24.36 0.25 30.67
C LEU A 304 24.72 -0.77 29.58
N GLU A 305 25.96 -0.74 29.10
CA GLU A 305 26.44 -1.67 28.07
C GLU A 305 26.56 -3.12 28.55
N ALA A 306 26.64 -3.33 29.88
CA ALA A 306 26.74 -4.65 30.49
C ALA A 306 25.36 -5.29 30.79
N ARG A 307 24.25 -4.57 30.59
CA ARG A 307 22.88 -5.09 30.78
C ARG A 307 22.59 -6.22 29.79
N GLU A 308 21.73 -7.16 30.17
CA GLU A 308 21.37 -8.28 29.28
C GLU A 308 20.69 -7.80 27.99
N ASP A 309 19.84 -6.78 28.09
CA ASP A 309 19.16 -6.14 26.94
C ASP A 309 20.05 -5.11 26.21
N GLY A 310 21.26 -4.87 26.72
CA GLY A 310 22.19 -3.85 26.23
C GLY A 310 21.73 -2.41 26.50
N LEU A 311 22.53 -1.46 25.99
CA LEU A 311 22.21 -0.03 26.02
C LEU A 311 20.98 0.24 25.15
N SER A 312 20.00 1.03 25.60
CA SER A 312 18.76 1.29 24.85
C SER A 312 18.76 2.64 24.10
N LEU A 313 19.46 3.65 24.63
CA LEU A 313 19.45 5.04 24.15
C LEU A 313 18.02 5.59 24.14
N SER A 314 17.35 5.53 25.28
CA SER A 314 15.95 5.92 25.46
C SER A 314 15.74 6.81 26.69
N ARG A 315 14.53 7.36 26.84
CA ARG A 315 14.12 8.08 28.05
C ARG A 315 14.30 7.27 29.34
N ALA A 316 14.11 5.94 29.29
CA ALA A 316 14.27 5.06 30.45
C ALA A 316 15.71 5.03 31.00
N ASP A 317 16.71 5.28 30.15
CA ASP A 317 18.11 5.42 30.58
C ASP A 317 18.38 6.76 31.29
N LEU A 318 17.41 7.69 31.32
CA LEU A 318 17.52 8.97 32.04
C LEU A 318 16.63 9.03 33.28
N THR A 319 15.49 8.36 33.28
CA THR A 319 14.46 8.49 34.33
C THR A 319 14.51 7.37 35.36
N ASP A 320 14.21 7.69 36.60
CA ASP A 320 13.93 6.69 37.64
C ASP A 320 12.49 6.19 37.50
N GLU A 321 12.27 5.15 36.69
CA GLU A 321 10.94 4.57 36.53
C GLU A 321 10.47 3.91 37.84
N PRO A 322 9.29 4.26 38.36
CA PRO A 322 8.81 3.76 39.65
C PRO A 322 8.37 2.30 39.54
N PHE A 323 9.17 1.39 40.11
CA PHE A 323 8.79 -0.01 40.31
C PHE A 323 8.28 -0.22 41.74
N PRO A 324 7.12 -0.88 41.93
CA PRO A 324 6.61 -1.18 43.27
C PRO A 324 7.61 -2.00 44.08
N ILE A 325 7.78 -1.66 45.35
CA ILE A 325 8.68 -2.36 46.28
C ILE A 325 7.85 -3.23 47.22
N ASP A 326 8.36 -4.42 47.54
CA ASP A 326 7.78 -5.33 48.53
C ASP A 326 8.87 -5.98 49.39
N GLY A 327 8.45 -6.66 50.46
CA GLY A 327 9.33 -7.36 51.39
C GLY A 327 8.58 -8.30 52.33
N ALA A 328 9.31 -8.91 53.25
CA ALA A 328 8.73 -9.84 54.22
C ALA A 328 7.71 -9.12 55.12
N GLY A 329 6.53 -9.71 55.31
CA GLY A 329 5.51 -9.15 56.21
C GLY A 329 4.79 -7.90 55.68
N TRP A 330 4.91 -7.58 54.39
CA TRP A 330 4.17 -6.48 53.76
C TRP A 330 2.72 -6.89 53.49
N ASP A 331 1.80 -5.95 53.61
CA ASP A 331 0.37 -6.14 53.30
C ASP A 331 0.05 -5.97 51.82
N THR A 332 0.83 -5.15 51.12
CA THR A 332 0.76 -4.80 49.70
C THR A 332 2.17 -4.36 49.22
N TYR A 333 2.26 -3.55 48.17
CA TYR A 333 3.50 -2.88 47.75
C TYR A 333 3.58 -1.46 48.33
N GLY A 334 4.78 -0.90 48.35
CA GLY A 334 5.06 0.49 48.73
C GLY A 334 5.67 1.26 47.57
N GLU A 335 5.84 2.56 47.78
CA GLU A 335 6.34 3.49 46.76
C GLU A 335 7.82 3.27 46.46
N SER A 336 8.24 3.56 45.23
CA SER A 336 9.66 3.53 44.87
C SER A 336 10.37 4.72 45.50
N TRP A 337 11.57 4.50 46.06
CA TRP A 337 12.41 5.61 46.49
C TRP A 337 12.91 6.37 45.27
N SER A 338 12.38 7.56 45.02
CA SER A 338 12.76 8.38 43.87
C SER A 338 14.19 8.87 44.04
N CYS A 339 15.14 8.22 43.36
CA CYS A 339 16.54 8.62 43.37
C CYS A 339 17.19 8.32 42.01
N GLY A 340 18.03 9.24 41.54
CA GLY A 340 18.76 9.04 40.30
C GLY A 340 18.03 9.46 39.02
N ASP A 341 17.00 10.31 39.09
CA ASP A 341 16.49 10.96 37.89
C ASP A 341 17.55 11.92 37.31
N LEU A 342 17.97 11.66 36.08
CA LEU A 342 18.98 12.45 35.38
C LEU A 342 18.37 13.59 34.54
N THR A 343 17.05 13.63 34.36
CA THR A 343 16.39 14.60 33.48
C THR A 343 16.59 16.04 33.95
N ALA A 344 16.54 16.29 35.26
CA ALA A 344 16.81 17.59 35.86
C ALA A 344 18.25 18.09 35.64
N TRP A 345 19.17 17.20 35.29
CA TRP A 345 20.61 17.48 35.17
C TRP A 345 21.10 17.64 33.73
N GLN A 346 20.18 17.82 32.76
CA GLN A 346 20.50 17.93 31.33
C GLN A 346 21.67 18.89 31.04
N ALA A 347 21.59 20.14 31.50
CA ALA A 347 22.62 21.15 31.22
C ALA A 347 24.02 20.72 31.71
N VAL A 348 24.08 20.06 32.88
CA VAL A 348 25.34 19.59 33.45
C VAL A 348 25.89 18.39 32.69
N LEU A 349 25.02 17.44 32.31
CA LEU A 349 25.38 16.18 31.66
C LEU A 349 25.71 16.33 30.17
N ILE A 350 25.29 17.40 29.51
CA ILE A 350 25.71 17.71 28.14
C ILE A 350 27.03 18.50 28.08
N GLU A 351 27.38 19.26 29.13
CA GLU A 351 28.58 20.12 29.14
C GLU A 351 29.81 19.48 29.81
N THR A 352 29.60 18.67 30.85
CA THR A 352 30.69 18.24 31.75
C THR A 352 31.35 16.91 31.36
N PRO A 353 30.60 15.84 31.01
CA PRO A 353 31.20 14.60 30.51
C PRO A 353 32.03 14.86 29.25
N ARG A 354 33.02 14.00 28.98
CA ARG A 354 33.89 14.13 27.79
C ARG A 354 33.73 12.94 26.88
N LYS A 355 33.97 13.13 25.59
CA LYS A 355 34.06 12.04 24.60
C LYS A 355 32.72 11.28 24.47
N ARG A 356 32.73 9.96 24.69
CA ARG A 356 31.63 9.04 24.40
C ARG A 356 30.43 9.21 25.34
N ALA A 357 30.66 9.45 26.63
CA ALA A 357 29.58 9.69 27.59
C ALA A 357 28.82 10.99 27.28
N GLN A 358 29.51 12.05 26.82
CA GLN A 358 28.85 13.28 26.38
C GLN A 358 27.91 13.03 25.20
N LEU A 359 28.39 12.29 24.18
CA LEU A 359 27.58 11.92 23.01
C LEU A 359 26.36 11.09 23.41
N PHE A 360 26.53 10.16 24.37
CA PHE A 360 25.42 9.39 24.91
C PHE A 360 24.34 10.30 25.51
N PHE A 361 24.69 11.23 26.41
CA PHE A 361 23.69 12.10 27.02
C PHE A 361 23.03 13.04 26.00
N CYS A 362 23.81 13.68 25.12
CA CYS A 362 23.24 14.50 24.05
C CYS A 362 22.21 13.72 23.22
N ALA A 363 22.52 12.47 22.87
CA ALA A 363 21.61 11.61 22.11
C ALA A 363 20.40 11.15 22.93
N ALA A 364 20.60 10.71 24.18
CA ALA A 364 19.52 10.27 25.06
C ALA A 364 18.51 11.40 25.34
N PHE A 365 18.99 12.64 25.57
CA PHE A 365 18.11 13.80 25.72
C PHE A 365 17.36 14.13 24.43
N CYS A 366 18.00 14.03 23.26
CA CYS A 366 17.29 14.19 21.99
C CYS A 366 16.18 13.16 21.82
N VAL A 367 16.42 11.89 22.18
CA VAL A 367 15.39 10.84 22.11
C VAL A 367 14.27 11.10 23.12
N ALA A 368 14.60 11.47 24.36
CA ALA A 368 13.57 11.79 25.35
C ALA A 368 12.64 12.94 24.92
N GLU A 369 13.18 13.96 24.24
CA GLU A 369 12.39 15.04 23.65
C GLU A 369 11.51 14.56 22.49
N ILE A 370 12.01 13.64 21.66
CA ILE A 370 11.23 13.02 20.58
C ILE A 370 10.09 12.18 21.17
N ASP A 371 10.39 11.27 22.09
CA ASP A 371 9.43 10.37 22.72
C ASP A 371 8.31 11.17 23.40
N ALA A 372 8.66 12.15 24.24
CA ALA A 372 7.67 13.01 24.91
C ALA A 372 6.74 13.71 23.91
N ARG A 373 7.27 14.12 22.75
CA ARG A 373 6.47 14.81 21.73
C ARG A 373 5.51 13.88 20.99
N TYR A 374 5.89 12.63 20.78
CA TYR A 374 5.06 11.63 20.11
C TYR A 374 4.05 10.97 21.07
N ASP A 375 4.37 10.84 22.35
CA ASP A 375 3.43 10.38 23.38
C ASP A 375 2.27 11.37 23.62
N GLU A 376 2.53 12.68 23.45
CA GLU A 376 1.53 13.75 23.59
C GLU A 376 0.77 14.07 22.30
N ALA A 377 1.12 13.44 21.17
CA ALA A 377 0.60 13.80 19.85
C ALA A 377 -0.68 13.03 19.49
N ASP A 378 -1.74 13.76 19.09
CA ASP A 378 -2.80 13.20 18.25
C ASP A 378 -2.22 12.85 16.85
N ASP A 379 -2.82 11.87 16.15
CA ASP A 379 -2.43 11.35 14.81
C ASP A 379 -2.18 12.43 13.72
N SER A 380 -2.51 13.70 13.96
CA SER A 380 -2.35 14.83 13.04
C SER A 380 -1.12 15.72 13.32
N PHE A 381 -0.32 15.44 14.34
CA PHE A 381 0.81 16.29 14.73
C PHE A 381 2.02 16.16 13.80
N SER A 382 2.61 17.29 13.41
CA SER A 382 3.87 17.35 12.66
C SER A 382 4.81 18.39 13.30
N PRO A 383 5.96 17.98 13.87
CA PRO A 383 6.88 18.92 14.52
C PRO A 383 7.45 19.95 13.53
N SER A 384 7.69 21.18 14.01
CA SER A 384 8.25 22.26 13.19
C SER A 384 9.74 22.04 12.88
N THR A 385 10.22 22.62 11.78
CA THR A 385 11.65 22.58 11.43
C THR A 385 12.54 23.25 12.49
N GLU A 386 12.02 24.29 13.18
CA GLU A 386 12.75 25.00 14.24
C GLU A 386 13.03 24.09 15.44
N TRP A 387 12.08 23.21 15.78
CA TRP A 387 12.27 22.23 16.85
C TRP A 387 13.30 21.16 16.46
N TRP A 388 13.29 20.70 15.21
CA TRP A 388 14.36 19.81 14.70
C TRP A 388 15.73 20.49 14.66
N ASP A 389 15.79 21.80 14.40
CA ASP A 389 17.03 22.56 14.50
C ASP A 389 17.54 22.60 15.95
N SER A 390 16.66 22.76 16.96
CA SER A 390 17.09 22.69 18.37
C SER A 390 17.61 21.31 18.79
N LEU A 391 17.03 20.22 18.25
CA LEU A 391 17.56 18.87 18.49
C LEU A 391 18.93 18.66 17.84
N ALA A 392 19.15 19.25 16.66
CA ALA A 392 20.46 19.20 16.01
C ALA A 392 21.53 19.96 16.81
N ASP A 393 21.16 21.11 17.38
CA ASP A 393 22.05 21.89 18.25
C ASP A 393 22.36 21.13 19.54
N LEU A 394 21.39 20.42 20.11
CA LEU A 394 21.57 19.56 21.30
C LEU A 394 22.46 18.34 21.02
N LEU A 395 22.24 17.65 19.88
CA LEU A 395 23.02 16.46 19.52
C LEU A 395 24.49 16.79 19.23
N GLY A 396 24.74 17.94 18.58
CA GLY A 396 26.08 18.39 18.21
C GLY A 396 26.71 17.62 17.03
N ASP A 397 28.03 17.76 16.86
CA ASP A 397 28.77 17.09 15.77
C ASP A 397 29.14 15.64 16.16
N ILE A 398 28.58 14.68 15.43
CA ILE A 398 28.85 13.25 15.61
C ILE A 398 29.98 12.72 14.69
N SER A 399 30.71 13.60 14.01
CA SER A 399 31.78 13.21 13.08
C SER A 399 32.85 12.36 13.78
N GLY A 400 33.12 11.17 13.23
CA GLY A 400 34.05 10.20 13.81
C GLY A 400 33.41 9.21 14.79
N HIS A 401 32.13 9.38 15.13
CA HIS A 401 31.41 8.58 16.11
C HIS A 401 30.19 7.84 15.52
N LYS A 402 30.18 7.65 14.20
CA LYS A 402 29.02 7.12 13.46
C LYS A 402 28.66 5.67 13.80
N GLU A 403 29.64 4.88 14.23
CA GLU A 403 29.47 3.48 14.61
C GLU A 403 29.06 3.32 16.09
N GLU A 404 29.14 4.40 16.88
CA GLU A 404 28.83 4.37 18.30
C GLU A 404 27.39 3.93 18.56
N PHE A 405 27.20 3.23 19.68
CA PHE A 405 25.91 2.69 20.13
C PHE A 405 25.23 1.80 19.07
N GLY A 406 26.03 1.04 18.32
CA GLY A 406 25.55 0.13 17.28
C GLY A 406 24.93 0.86 16.09
N GLY A 407 25.37 2.09 15.79
CA GLY A 407 24.84 2.91 14.69
C GLY A 407 23.57 3.70 15.01
N ARG A 408 23.00 3.56 16.21
CA ARG A 408 21.79 4.32 16.62
C ARG A 408 22.02 5.81 16.68
N LEU A 409 23.24 6.26 17.00
CA LEU A 409 23.60 7.68 16.95
C LEU A 409 23.50 8.24 15.52
N LEU A 410 24.01 7.49 14.54
CA LEU A 410 23.92 7.87 13.13
C LEU A 410 22.47 7.85 12.63
N SER A 411 21.67 6.89 13.09
CA SER A 411 20.24 6.81 12.78
C SER A 411 19.48 8.03 13.30
N LEU A 412 19.73 8.44 14.55
CA LEU A 412 19.15 9.63 15.16
C LEU A 412 19.57 10.92 14.42
N ASP A 413 20.86 11.09 14.12
CA ASP A 413 21.35 12.23 13.36
C ASP A 413 20.76 12.29 11.94
N ALA A 414 20.62 11.14 11.26
CA ALA A 414 19.96 11.07 9.95
C ALA A 414 18.48 11.51 10.04
N ALA A 415 17.75 11.06 11.06
CA ALA A 415 16.36 11.43 11.31
C ALA A 415 16.18 12.92 11.59
N ILE A 416 17.04 13.49 12.44
CA ILE A 416 17.05 14.93 12.72
C ILE A 416 17.33 15.70 11.42
N ARG A 417 18.40 15.37 10.69
CA ARG A 417 18.75 16.03 9.42
C ARG A 417 17.67 15.91 8.34
N ALA A 418 16.92 14.81 8.31
CA ALA A 418 15.81 14.61 7.38
C ALA A 418 14.65 15.59 7.59
N ASN A 419 14.45 16.06 8.82
CA ASN A 419 13.34 16.93 9.17
C ASN A 419 13.72 18.43 9.31
N ARG A 420 14.98 18.78 9.06
CA ARG A 420 15.48 20.17 9.06
C ARG A 420 15.21 20.93 7.76
N HIS A 421 15.54 22.22 7.74
CA HIS A 421 15.45 23.02 6.51
C HIS A 421 16.47 22.57 5.45
N ARG A 422 16.00 22.34 4.21
CA ARG A 422 16.80 21.91 3.04
C ARG A 422 17.69 20.67 3.30
N PRO A 423 17.10 19.50 3.61
CA PRO A 423 17.86 18.28 3.87
C PRO A 423 18.74 17.86 2.67
N ASN A 424 19.97 17.42 2.94
CA ASN A 424 20.81 16.79 1.92
C ASN A 424 20.43 15.31 1.78
N TRP A 425 19.35 15.04 1.06
CA TRP A 425 18.76 13.71 0.93
C TRP A 425 19.74 12.63 0.47
N ALA A 426 20.66 12.95 -0.45
CA ALA A 426 21.62 11.96 -0.94
C ALA A 426 22.64 11.55 0.13
N ARG A 427 23.02 12.47 1.02
CA ARG A 427 23.90 12.16 2.14
C ARG A 427 23.14 11.44 3.25
N ILE A 428 21.92 11.89 3.55
CA ILE A 428 21.03 11.26 4.54
C ILE A 428 20.74 9.81 4.15
N GLY A 429 20.49 9.51 2.87
CA GLY A 429 20.31 8.14 2.40
C GLY A 429 21.54 7.24 2.59
N GLN A 430 22.76 7.76 2.42
CA GLN A 430 23.98 6.99 2.71
C GLN A 430 24.10 6.69 4.20
N ASP A 431 23.86 7.70 5.03
CA ASP A 431 23.99 7.58 6.49
C ASP A 431 22.89 6.66 7.08
N TRP A 432 21.67 6.71 6.54
CA TRP A 432 20.55 5.86 6.95
C TRP A 432 20.83 4.37 6.70
N VAL A 433 21.21 3.98 5.48
CA VAL A 433 21.47 2.54 5.21
C VAL A 433 22.70 2.04 5.96
N GLU A 434 23.66 2.93 6.22
CA GLU A 434 24.81 2.62 7.08
C GLU A 434 24.41 2.44 8.55
N SER A 435 23.47 3.23 9.08
CA SER A 435 22.96 3.04 10.43
C SER A 435 22.16 1.75 10.56
N GLU A 436 21.30 1.43 9.60
CA GLU A 436 20.54 0.16 9.62
C GLU A 436 21.48 -1.05 9.54
N TRP A 437 22.56 -0.95 8.76
CA TRP A 437 23.59 -1.98 8.70
C TRP A 437 24.28 -2.23 10.03
N PHE A 438 24.68 -1.16 10.73
CA PHE A 438 25.29 -1.29 12.06
C PHE A 438 24.30 -1.81 13.09
N ALA A 439 23.04 -1.35 13.06
CA ALA A 439 22.01 -1.83 13.98
C ALA A 439 21.78 -3.32 13.81
N SER A 440 21.62 -3.78 12.56
CA SER A 440 21.45 -5.20 12.24
C SER A 440 22.64 -6.06 12.69
N LYS A 441 23.88 -5.61 12.50
CA LYS A 441 25.08 -6.31 12.99
C LYS A 441 25.15 -6.48 14.49
N ASN A 442 24.55 -5.55 15.24
CA ASN A 442 24.51 -5.56 16.70
C ASN A 442 23.18 -6.10 17.23
N GLU A 443 22.37 -6.75 16.38
CA GLU A 443 21.06 -7.32 16.75
C GLU A 443 20.10 -6.29 17.37
N HIS A 444 20.23 -5.03 16.96
CA HIS A 444 19.32 -3.95 17.35
C HIS A 444 18.19 -3.82 16.33
N TYR A 445 16.96 -4.11 16.77
CA TYR A 445 15.77 -4.11 15.91
C TYR A 445 15.07 -2.75 15.81
N TYR A 446 15.42 -1.80 16.69
CA TYR A 446 14.79 -0.48 16.72
C TYR A 446 15.83 0.61 16.48
N THR A 447 15.60 1.39 15.42
CA THR A 447 16.40 2.56 15.04
C THR A 447 15.46 3.75 14.84
N HIS A 448 16.02 4.96 14.74
CA HIS A 448 15.25 6.16 14.34
C HIS A 448 15.10 6.25 12.81
N GLY A 449 15.43 5.19 12.07
CA GLY A 449 15.36 5.14 10.63
C GLY A 449 13.94 5.35 10.10
N TRP A 450 12.91 4.93 10.85
CA TRP A 450 11.51 5.13 10.50
C TRP A 450 11.12 6.62 10.42
N LEU A 451 11.68 7.50 11.26
CA LEU A 451 11.46 8.95 11.19
C LEU A 451 12.04 9.55 9.91
N THR A 452 13.17 9.01 9.45
CA THR A 452 13.77 9.38 8.16
C THR A 452 12.86 8.97 7.01
N LEU A 453 12.33 7.75 7.05
CA LEU A 453 11.40 7.24 6.04
C LEU A 453 10.09 8.06 6.02
N GLN A 454 9.53 8.36 7.19
CA GLN A 454 8.35 9.22 7.32
C GLN A 454 8.59 10.61 6.69
N ALA A 455 9.79 11.18 6.85
CA ALA A 455 10.14 12.46 6.26
C ALA A 455 10.22 12.41 4.72
N ILE A 456 10.80 11.36 4.14
CA ILE A 456 10.87 11.21 2.66
C ILE A 456 9.51 10.91 2.04
N SER A 457 8.60 10.24 2.77
CA SER A 457 7.24 9.93 2.31
C SER A 457 6.41 11.18 1.97
N ARG A 458 6.83 12.37 2.43
CA ARG A 458 6.18 13.65 2.12
C ARG A 458 6.46 14.15 0.70
N SER A 459 7.47 13.61 0.00
CA SER A 459 7.85 14.12 -1.33
C SER A 459 8.55 13.07 -2.21
N LYS A 460 7.95 12.81 -3.37
CA LYS A 460 8.54 11.98 -4.43
C LYS A 460 9.95 12.43 -4.83
N SER A 461 10.19 13.73 -4.88
CA SER A 461 11.51 14.28 -5.24
C SER A 461 12.59 13.99 -4.19
N SER A 462 12.24 14.10 -2.91
CA SER A 462 13.13 13.77 -1.79
C SER A 462 13.47 12.29 -1.78
N ALA A 463 12.45 11.42 -1.91
CA ALA A 463 12.62 9.97 -1.94
C ALA A 463 13.57 9.50 -3.05
N ARG A 464 13.50 10.10 -4.25
CA ARG A 464 14.42 9.80 -5.37
C ARG A 464 15.88 10.09 -5.04
N ILE A 465 16.16 11.28 -4.49
CA ILE A 465 17.52 11.70 -4.15
C ILE A 465 18.05 10.87 -2.97
N PHE A 466 17.20 10.58 -2.00
CA PHE A 466 17.50 9.70 -0.87
C PHE A 466 17.86 8.28 -1.32
N ALA A 467 17.02 7.65 -2.13
CA ALA A 467 17.26 6.30 -2.67
C ALA A 467 18.56 6.24 -3.49
N THR A 468 18.89 7.29 -4.25
CA THR A 468 20.17 7.38 -4.96
C THR A 468 21.36 7.33 -3.99
N GLY A 469 21.24 7.98 -2.84
CA GLY A 469 22.22 7.91 -1.75
C GLY A 469 22.39 6.51 -1.19
N VAL A 470 21.27 5.84 -0.89
CA VAL A 470 21.23 4.45 -0.40
C VAL A 470 21.89 3.50 -1.39
N ILE A 471 21.47 3.55 -2.66
CA ILE A 471 22.02 2.72 -3.75
C ILE A 471 23.53 2.91 -3.89
N LYS A 472 24.01 4.15 -3.81
CA LYS A 472 25.44 4.44 -3.87
C LYS A 472 26.18 3.76 -2.71
N ARG A 473 25.67 3.88 -1.48
CA ARG A 473 26.31 3.28 -0.30
C ARG A 473 26.34 1.76 -0.36
N LEU A 474 25.24 1.14 -0.78
CA LEU A 474 25.15 -0.32 -0.96
C LEU A 474 26.18 -0.81 -1.98
N ARG A 475 26.31 -0.15 -3.14
CA ARG A 475 27.31 -0.54 -4.15
C ARG A 475 28.75 -0.45 -3.67
N ASP A 476 29.05 0.53 -2.82
CA ASP A 476 30.38 0.70 -2.26
C ASP A 476 30.72 -0.39 -1.21
N ASN A 477 29.71 -0.86 -0.46
CA ASN A 477 29.87 -1.85 0.62
C ASN A 477 28.65 -2.80 0.67
N LEU A 478 28.60 -3.80 -0.20
CA LEU A 478 27.44 -4.70 -0.33
C LEU A 478 27.40 -5.72 0.83
N PRO A 479 26.31 -5.80 1.62
CA PRO A 479 26.03 -6.93 2.49
C PRO A 479 25.95 -8.26 1.73
N ALA A 480 26.08 -9.39 2.42
CA ALA A 480 25.69 -10.68 1.84
C ALA A 480 24.17 -10.69 1.53
N GLY A 481 23.79 -11.37 0.43
CA GLY A 481 22.49 -11.27 -0.26
C GLY A 481 21.25 -10.99 0.61
N PRO A 482 20.71 -11.97 1.38
CA PRO A 482 19.41 -11.82 2.03
C PRO A 482 19.30 -10.60 2.96
N LEU A 483 20.41 -10.27 3.61
CA LEU A 483 20.49 -9.16 4.56
C LEU A 483 20.37 -7.81 3.85
N ALA A 484 20.81 -7.68 2.60
CA ALA A 484 20.74 -6.42 1.86
C ALA A 484 19.29 -5.99 1.60
N TYR A 485 18.39 -6.93 1.30
CA TYR A 485 16.98 -6.66 1.09
C TYR A 485 16.28 -6.30 2.40
N ASP A 486 16.54 -7.05 3.48
CA ASP A 486 15.89 -6.85 4.78
C ASP A 486 16.16 -5.44 5.32
N LEU A 487 17.37 -4.92 5.14
CA LEU A 487 17.76 -3.56 5.55
C LEU A 487 17.00 -2.45 4.83
N VAL A 488 16.49 -2.70 3.62
CA VAL A 488 15.86 -1.68 2.77
C VAL A 488 14.39 -1.96 2.48
N LEU A 489 13.79 -2.95 3.16
CA LEU A 489 12.41 -3.37 2.93
C LEU A 489 11.44 -2.19 3.07
N ASP A 490 11.55 -1.41 4.14
CA ASP A 490 10.65 -0.27 4.39
C ASP A 490 10.87 0.86 3.37
N LEU A 491 12.11 1.02 2.88
CA LEU A 491 12.39 1.93 1.78
C LEU A 491 11.77 1.44 0.47
N ILE A 492 11.83 0.13 0.18
CA ILE A 492 11.18 -0.48 -1.00
C ILE A 492 9.68 -0.17 -0.99
N GLN A 493 9.01 -0.40 0.15
CA GLN A 493 7.59 -0.09 0.32
C GLN A 493 7.32 1.40 0.09
N THR A 494 8.11 2.27 0.71
CA THR A 494 8.01 3.73 0.52
C THR A 494 8.16 4.15 -0.95
N LEU A 495 9.09 3.53 -1.70
CA LEU A 495 9.28 3.83 -3.11
C LEU A 495 8.14 3.31 -3.99
N VAL A 496 7.52 2.18 -3.62
CA VAL A 496 6.32 1.66 -4.29
C VAL A 496 5.15 2.61 -4.08
N ASP A 497 4.88 3.03 -2.85
CA ASP A 497 3.77 3.93 -2.51
C ASP A 497 3.88 5.31 -3.19
N LEU A 498 5.11 5.80 -3.37
CA LEU A 498 5.38 7.06 -4.07
C LEU A 498 5.53 6.91 -5.59
N GLU A 499 5.36 5.70 -6.13
CA GLU A 499 5.54 5.36 -7.55
C GLU A 499 6.93 5.78 -8.10
N VAL A 500 7.99 5.58 -7.30
CA VAL A 500 9.38 5.91 -7.63
C VAL A 500 10.07 4.73 -8.32
N HIS A 501 9.60 4.41 -9.51
CA HIS A 501 9.93 3.14 -10.17
C HIS A 501 11.39 3.01 -10.65
N HIS A 502 12.02 4.11 -11.09
CA HIS A 502 13.38 4.04 -11.63
C HIS A 502 14.41 3.73 -10.54
N GLU A 503 14.35 4.46 -9.44
CA GLU A 503 15.24 4.26 -8.30
C GLU A 503 14.90 2.94 -7.58
N LEU A 504 13.63 2.53 -7.50
CA LEU A 504 13.24 1.19 -7.04
C LEU A 504 13.92 0.09 -7.87
N TYR A 505 13.94 0.20 -9.20
CA TYR A 505 14.61 -0.77 -10.06
C TYR A 505 16.12 -0.85 -9.78
N LEU A 506 16.79 0.30 -9.66
CA LEU A 506 18.22 0.34 -9.34
C LEU A 506 18.54 -0.21 -7.95
N LEU A 507 17.64 -0.01 -6.98
CA LEU A 507 17.74 -0.57 -5.65
C LEU A 507 17.59 -2.10 -5.69
N MET A 508 16.52 -2.61 -6.31
CA MET A 508 16.27 -4.05 -6.44
C MET A 508 17.39 -4.77 -7.21
N GLN A 509 18.01 -4.13 -8.21
CA GLN A 509 19.21 -4.69 -8.86
C GLN A 509 20.38 -4.90 -7.91
N SER A 510 20.49 -4.07 -6.86
CA SER A 510 21.59 -4.12 -5.91
C SER A 510 21.33 -5.09 -4.76
N VAL A 511 20.06 -5.31 -4.38
CA VAL A 511 19.70 -6.09 -3.18
C VAL A 511 19.06 -7.45 -3.46
N ALA A 512 18.57 -7.71 -4.67
CA ALA A 512 17.92 -8.99 -5.01
C ALA A 512 18.88 -10.07 -5.52
N GLU A 513 20.18 -9.78 -5.64
CA GLU A 513 21.14 -10.72 -6.22
C GLU A 513 21.31 -11.96 -5.33
N GLY A 514 21.00 -13.14 -5.88
CA GLY A 514 21.11 -14.42 -5.16
C GLY A 514 20.01 -14.70 -4.14
N ASP A 515 19.04 -13.82 -3.96
CA ASP A 515 17.92 -14.02 -3.04
C ASP A 515 16.67 -14.52 -3.78
N GLU A 516 16.28 -15.78 -3.54
CA GLU A 516 15.15 -16.40 -4.22
C GLU A 516 13.84 -16.34 -3.42
N ARG A 517 13.75 -15.54 -2.35
CA ARG A 517 12.50 -15.42 -1.59
C ARG A 517 11.39 -14.81 -2.47
N PRO A 518 10.13 -15.30 -2.38
CA PRO A 518 9.05 -14.85 -3.26
C PRO A 518 8.75 -13.34 -3.20
N ASP A 519 8.84 -12.73 -2.01
CA ASP A 519 8.66 -11.29 -1.82
C ASP A 519 9.74 -10.46 -2.52
N VAL A 520 11.01 -10.89 -2.42
CA VAL A 520 12.14 -10.24 -3.10
C VAL A 520 11.96 -10.31 -4.62
N GLN A 521 11.65 -11.49 -5.15
CA GLN A 521 11.42 -11.66 -6.59
C GLN A 521 10.16 -10.92 -7.05
N PHE A 522 9.13 -10.80 -6.23
CA PHE A 522 7.95 -10.00 -6.56
C PHE A 522 8.31 -8.51 -6.75
N TYR A 523 9.02 -7.90 -5.80
CA TYR A 523 9.43 -6.49 -5.93
C TYR A 523 10.44 -6.26 -7.05
N ARG A 524 11.33 -7.23 -7.31
CA ARG A 524 12.21 -7.21 -8.48
C ARG A 524 11.41 -7.21 -9.79
N GLY A 525 10.39 -8.06 -9.88
CA GLY A 525 9.48 -8.12 -11.02
C GLY A 525 8.68 -6.84 -11.21
N LEU A 526 8.15 -6.28 -10.11
CA LEU A 526 7.40 -5.01 -10.10
C LEU A 526 8.26 -3.84 -10.59
N ALA A 527 9.49 -3.74 -10.10
CA ALA A 527 10.42 -2.69 -10.48
C ALA A 527 10.85 -2.80 -11.95
N ALA A 528 11.11 -4.03 -12.43
CA ALA A 528 11.45 -4.30 -13.83
C ALA A 528 10.27 -3.98 -14.78
N SER A 529 9.05 -4.39 -14.42
CA SER A 529 7.84 -4.14 -15.20
C SER A 529 7.59 -2.63 -15.36
N SER A 530 7.70 -1.89 -14.25
CA SER A 530 7.49 -0.44 -14.21
C SER A 530 8.55 0.36 -14.99
N THR A 531 9.68 -0.26 -15.34
CA THR A 531 10.77 0.32 -16.15
C THR A 531 10.86 -0.28 -17.55
N SER A 532 9.81 -0.96 -18.02
CA SER A 532 9.72 -1.59 -19.36
C SER A 532 10.78 -2.66 -19.62
N ARG A 533 11.23 -3.36 -18.57
CA ARG A 533 12.12 -4.53 -18.65
C ARG A 533 11.31 -5.83 -18.57
N ASP A 534 10.42 -6.02 -19.54
CA ASP A 534 9.42 -7.10 -19.54
C ASP A 534 10.02 -8.51 -19.36
N ALA A 535 11.18 -8.78 -19.97
CA ALA A 535 11.84 -10.10 -19.87
C ALA A 535 12.37 -10.37 -18.45
N GLU A 536 12.96 -9.37 -17.81
CA GLU A 536 13.42 -9.47 -16.41
C GLU A 536 12.22 -9.60 -15.46
N ALA A 537 11.15 -8.84 -15.72
CA ALA A 537 9.91 -8.90 -14.95
C ALA A 537 9.25 -10.29 -15.03
N ARG A 538 9.16 -10.85 -16.24
CA ARG A 538 8.61 -12.19 -16.46
C ARG A 538 9.40 -13.25 -15.69
N ALA A 539 10.73 -13.26 -15.84
CA ALA A 539 11.57 -14.23 -15.14
C ALA A 539 11.43 -14.14 -13.61
N ALA A 540 11.31 -12.93 -13.06
CA ALA A 540 11.11 -12.73 -11.63
C ALA A 540 9.73 -13.24 -11.17
N TYR A 541 8.65 -12.92 -11.89
CA TYR A 541 7.32 -13.42 -11.55
C TYR A 541 7.19 -14.93 -11.72
N GLU A 542 7.84 -15.55 -12.70
CA GLU A 542 7.89 -17.00 -12.85
C GLU A 542 8.48 -17.66 -11.59
N GLN A 543 9.58 -17.13 -11.04
CA GLN A 543 10.16 -17.62 -9.77
C GLN A 543 9.20 -17.49 -8.58
N VAL A 544 8.42 -16.40 -8.51
CA VAL A 544 7.38 -16.25 -7.48
C VAL A 544 6.32 -17.32 -7.64
N LEU A 545 5.83 -17.55 -8.86
CA LEU A 545 4.73 -18.47 -9.16
C LEU A 545 5.14 -19.95 -9.04
N GLU A 546 6.43 -20.28 -9.23
CA GLU A 546 6.96 -21.62 -8.94
C GLU A 546 6.84 -21.99 -7.46
N LYS A 547 7.13 -21.04 -6.56
CA LYS A 547 7.08 -21.26 -5.10
C LYS A 547 5.68 -20.99 -4.53
N GLN A 548 4.95 -20.04 -5.11
CA GLN A 548 3.63 -19.59 -4.66
C GLN A 548 2.67 -19.47 -5.86
N PRO A 549 2.12 -20.60 -6.37
CA PRO A 549 1.28 -20.61 -7.57
C PRO A 549 -0.05 -19.85 -7.43
N ASN A 550 -0.45 -19.52 -6.19
CA ASN A 550 -1.65 -18.76 -5.88
C ASN A 550 -1.35 -17.29 -5.52
N HIS A 551 -0.17 -16.76 -5.85
CA HIS A 551 0.17 -15.36 -5.56
C HIS A 551 -0.57 -14.41 -6.52
N HIS A 552 -1.68 -13.83 -6.06
CA HIS A 552 -2.57 -12.94 -6.85
C HIS A 552 -1.81 -11.93 -7.73
N SER A 553 -1.07 -11.02 -7.11
CA SER A 553 -0.43 -9.89 -7.78
C SER A 553 0.63 -10.32 -8.80
N ALA A 554 1.31 -11.45 -8.58
CA ALA A 554 2.29 -11.99 -9.53
C ALA A 554 1.61 -12.55 -10.79
N ILE A 555 0.47 -13.25 -10.64
CA ILE A 555 -0.34 -13.71 -11.78
C ILE A 555 -0.88 -12.50 -12.56
N PHE A 556 -1.48 -11.55 -11.85
CA PHE A 556 -2.07 -10.36 -12.47
C PHE A 556 -1.02 -9.57 -13.27
N ASN A 557 0.13 -9.27 -12.67
CA ASN A 557 1.20 -8.55 -13.34
C ASN A 557 1.79 -9.35 -14.52
N SER A 558 1.87 -10.69 -14.40
CA SER A 558 2.29 -11.54 -15.52
C SER A 558 1.33 -11.48 -16.71
N LEU A 559 0.01 -11.41 -16.47
CA LEU A 559 -1.00 -11.23 -17.54
C LEU A 559 -0.87 -9.88 -18.25
N LEU A 560 -0.43 -8.83 -17.57
CA LEU A 560 -0.14 -7.52 -18.18
C LEU A 560 1.09 -7.57 -19.10
N LEU A 561 2.03 -8.49 -18.86
CA LEU A 561 3.20 -8.72 -19.72
C LEU A 561 2.88 -9.51 -20.99
N CYS A 562 1.69 -10.10 -21.12
CA CYS A 562 1.22 -10.72 -22.35
C CYS A 562 0.70 -9.65 -23.32
N LYS A 563 1.56 -9.20 -24.26
CA LYS A 563 1.30 -8.04 -25.12
C LYS A 563 1.12 -8.41 -26.60
N THR A 564 1.63 -9.57 -27.01
CA THR A 564 1.70 -9.97 -28.43
C THR A 564 1.44 -11.46 -28.62
N HIS A 565 1.19 -11.88 -29.85
CA HIS A 565 0.96 -13.29 -30.17
C HIS A 565 2.14 -14.21 -29.79
N SER A 566 3.39 -13.72 -29.80
CA SER A 566 4.53 -14.51 -29.33
C SER A 566 4.48 -14.86 -27.85
N ASP A 567 3.65 -14.17 -27.06
CA ASP A 567 3.45 -14.44 -25.63
C ASP A 567 2.40 -15.53 -25.37
N SER A 568 1.75 -16.08 -26.40
CA SER A 568 0.73 -17.14 -26.25
C SER A 568 1.19 -18.34 -25.41
N PRO A 569 2.41 -18.89 -25.56
CA PRO A 569 2.85 -20.00 -24.71
C PRO A 569 2.92 -19.66 -23.22
N PHE A 570 3.28 -18.41 -22.90
CA PHE A 570 3.29 -17.92 -21.52
C PHE A 570 1.87 -17.69 -21.00
N LEU A 571 0.98 -17.15 -21.85
CA LEU A 571 -0.44 -16.98 -21.53
C LEU A 571 -1.12 -18.32 -21.20
N ASP A 572 -0.80 -19.40 -21.92
CA ASP A 572 -1.37 -20.74 -21.68
C ASP A 572 -0.97 -21.29 -20.30
N GLN A 573 0.26 -20.99 -19.84
CA GLN A 573 0.71 -21.34 -18.50
C GLN A 573 -0.07 -20.56 -17.44
N LEU A 574 -0.24 -19.24 -17.63
CA LEU A 574 -1.00 -18.38 -16.72
C LEU A 574 -2.48 -18.78 -16.65
N GLU A 575 -3.09 -19.19 -17.77
CA GLU A 575 -4.46 -19.70 -17.79
C GLU A 575 -4.65 -20.89 -16.85
N THR A 576 -3.67 -21.80 -16.81
CA THR A 576 -3.69 -22.95 -15.91
C THR A 576 -3.64 -22.52 -14.43
N LEU A 577 -2.88 -21.47 -14.11
CA LEU A 577 -2.80 -20.92 -12.76
C LEU A 577 -4.10 -20.21 -12.36
N VAL A 578 -4.68 -19.38 -13.24
CA VAL A 578 -5.96 -18.70 -13.01
C VAL A 578 -7.09 -19.71 -12.77
N ALA A 579 -7.13 -20.80 -13.55
CA ALA A 579 -8.14 -21.85 -13.38
C ALA A 579 -8.03 -22.55 -12.01
N LYS A 580 -6.81 -22.77 -11.51
CA LYS A 580 -6.53 -23.42 -10.22
C LYS A 580 -6.59 -22.48 -9.01
N TYR A 581 -6.81 -21.18 -9.22
CA TYR A 581 -6.84 -20.20 -8.14
C TYR A 581 -7.96 -20.51 -7.12
N PRO A 582 -7.72 -20.35 -5.80
CA PRO A 582 -8.66 -20.76 -4.75
C PRO A 582 -10.06 -20.14 -4.88
N GLU A 583 -11.10 -20.95 -4.73
CA GLU A 583 -12.51 -20.50 -4.77
C GLU A 583 -12.91 -19.65 -3.56
N GLU A 584 -12.20 -19.78 -2.44
CA GLU A 584 -12.43 -19.00 -1.21
C GLU A 584 -12.15 -17.49 -1.41
N LYS A 585 -11.40 -17.13 -2.46
CA LYS A 585 -11.07 -15.74 -2.84
C LYS A 585 -11.74 -15.35 -4.16
N LEU A 586 -13.08 -15.30 -4.14
CA LEU A 586 -13.88 -15.13 -5.36
C LEU A 586 -13.61 -13.81 -6.10
N GLU A 587 -13.42 -12.70 -5.37
CA GLU A 587 -13.16 -11.37 -5.97
C GLU A 587 -11.83 -11.36 -6.75
N ASP A 588 -10.72 -11.74 -6.11
CA ASP A 588 -9.41 -11.93 -6.75
C ASP A 588 -9.52 -12.82 -8.01
N LYS A 589 -10.23 -13.94 -7.91
CA LYS A 589 -10.38 -14.88 -9.02
C LYS A 589 -11.11 -14.25 -10.20
N GLN A 590 -12.16 -13.46 -9.95
CA GLN A 590 -12.88 -12.73 -10.99
C GLN A 590 -12.01 -11.68 -11.67
N GLU A 591 -11.19 -10.95 -10.91
CA GLU A 591 -10.23 -9.98 -11.44
C GLU A 591 -9.21 -10.65 -12.36
N LEU A 592 -8.66 -11.80 -11.96
CA LEU A 592 -7.75 -12.59 -12.78
C LEU A 592 -8.40 -13.09 -14.08
N PHE A 593 -9.67 -13.50 -14.06
CA PHE A 593 -10.39 -13.88 -15.28
C PHE A 593 -10.59 -12.70 -16.24
N ALA A 594 -10.90 -11.51 -15.71
CA ALA A 594 -11.01 -10.30 -16.52
C ALA A 594 -9.65 -9.91 -17.15
N ALA A 595 -8.57 -9.97 -16.35
CA ALA A 595 -7.21 -9.73 -16.82
C ALA A 595 -6.79 -10.75 -17.90
N LEU A 596 -7.15 -12.03 -17.73
CA LEU A 596 -6.92 -13.10 -18.69
C LEU A 596 -7.66 -12.86 -20.01
N ALA A 597 -8.92 -12.44 -19.96
CA ALA A 597 -9.69 -12.11 -21.17
C ALA A 597 -9.03 -10.97 -21.96
N ASN A 598 -8.56 -9.93 -21.28
CA ASN A 598 -7.83 -8.83 -21.91
C ASN A 598 -6.48 -9.29 -22.50
N ALA A 599 -5.75 -10.17 -21.80
CA ALA A 599 -4.50 -10.73 -22.30
C ALA A 599 -4.71 -11.59 -23.57
N ARG A 600 -5.78 -12.41 -23.61
CA ARG A 600 -6.16 -13.17 -24.81
C ARG A 600 -6.41 -12.28 -26.01
N GLN A 601 -7.10 -11.16 -25.82
CA GLN A 601 -7.33 -10.19 -26.90
C GLN A 601 -6.02 -9.57 -27.42
N ARG A 602 -5.06 -9.29 -26.52
CA ARG A 602 -3.73 -8.75 -26.92
C ARG A 602 -2.90 -9.79 -27.68
N CYS A 603 -2.98 -11.06 -27.29
CA CYS A 603 -2.23 -12.16 -27.91
C CYS A 603 -2.92 -12.78 -29.14
N GLU A 604 -4.06 -12.24 -29.58
CA GLU A 604 -4.78 -12.73 -30.75
C GLU A 604 -3.95 -12.55 -32.04
N ASP A 605 -3.89 -13.59 -32.87
CA ASP A 605 -3.30 -13.51 -34.20
C ASP A 605 -4.23 -12.75 -35.14
N LYS A 606 -4.05 -11.42 -35.17
CA LYS A 606 -4.81 -10.50 -36.02
C LYS A 606 -4.72 -10.86 -37.51
N GLU A 607 -3.63 -11.45 -37.98
CA GLU A 607 -3.54 -11.88 -39.38
C GLU A 607 -4.40 -13.11 -39.66
N ALA A 608 -4.41 -14.09 -38.75
CA ALA A 608 -5.28 -15.25 -38.86
C ALA A 608 -6.76 -14.85 -38.85
N VAL A 609 -7.17 -13.93 -37.95
CA VAL A 609 -8.54 -13.39 -37.94
C VAL A 609 -8.86 -12.72 -39.27
N LYS A 610 -7.94 -11.88 -39.79
CA LYS A 610 -8.12 -11.21 -41.08
C LYS A 610 -8.26 -12.21 -42.24
N ARG A 611 -7.44 -13.27 -42.26
CA ARG A 611 -7.52 -14.35 -43.28
C ARG A 611 -8.88 -15.03 -43.28
N GLU A 612 -9.43 -15.32 -42.09
CA GLU A 612 -10.72 -15.98 -41.99
C GLU A 612 -11.87 -15.10 -42.50
N LEU A 613 -11.85 -13.81 -42.15
CA LEU A 613 -12.84 -12.86 -42.66
C LEU A 613 -12.80 -12.74 -44.19
N ILE A 614 -11.60 -12.71 -44.78
CA ILE A 614 -11.43 -12.70 -46.24
C ILE A 614 -11.98 -13.99 -46.84
N ARG A 615 -11.67 -15.16 -46.27
CA ARG A 615 -12.17 -16.46 -46.74
C ARG A 615 -13.70 -16.50 -46.78
N ILE A 616 -14.37 -16.03 -45.72
CA ILE A 616 -15.83 -15.94 -45.64
C ILE A 616 -16.37 -15.01 -46.74
N GLU A 617 -15.74 -13.86 -46.98
CA GLU A 617 -16.15 -12.94 -48.05
C GLU A 617 -16.03 -13.57 -49.43
N LEU A 618 -14.88 -14.22 -49.71
CA LEU A 618 -14.62 -14.86 -51.01
C LEU A 618 -15.57 -16.03 -51.30
N SER A 619 -16.07 -16.73 -50.27
CA SER A 619 -17.02 -17.83 -50.46
C SER A 619 -18.39 -17.42 -51.02
N LYS A 620 -18.69 -16.11 -51.07
CA LYS A 620 -19.93 -15.58 -51.66
C LYS A 620 -19.93 -15.63 -53.20
N TYR A 621 -18.76 -15.80 -53.83
CA TYR A 621 -18.62 -15.83 -55.28
C TYR A 621 -18.60 -17.26 -55.82
N PRO A 622 -19.01 -17.48 -57.08
CA PRO A 622 -18.99 -18.80 -57.70
C PRO A 622 -17.59 -19.41 -57.78
N ARG A 623 -17.52 -20.74 -57.74
CA ARG A 623 -16.27 -21.48 -57.99
C ARG A 623 -15.89 -21.41 -59.47
N LEU A 624 -14.62 -21.70 -59.76
CA LEU A 624 -14.11 -21.74 -61.12
C LEU A 624 -14.90 -22.75 -61.96
N VAL A 625 -15.38 -22.31 -63.13
CA VAL A 625 -16.13 -23.15 -64.07
C VAL A 625 -15.16 -24.09 -64.80
N GLU A 626 -15.52 -25.35 -64.98
CA GLU A 626 -14.68 -26.32 -65.71
C GLU A 626 -15.18 -26.59 -67.14
N LYS A 627 -16.46 -26.29 -67.41
CA LYS A 627 -17.09 -26.53 -68.71
C LYS A 627 -16.74 -25.42 -69.68
N GLN A 628 -16.68 -25.76 -70.97
CA GLN A 628 -16.46 -24.79 -72.05
C GLN A 628 -17.52 -23.68 -72.01
N VAL A 629 -17.07 -22.44 -72.20
CA VAL A 629 -17.90 -21.21 -72.19
C VAL A 629 -17.78 -20.54 -73.55
N GLU A 630 -18.91 -20.21 -74.17
CA GLU A 630 -19.00 -19.46 -75.42
C GLU A 630 -19.09 -17.96 -75.18
N PRO A 631 -18.71 -17.10 -76.16
CA PRO A 631 -18.91 -15.66 -76.04
C PRO A 631 -20.35 -15.25 -75.70
N LYS A 632 -21.36 -15.95 -76.23
CA LYS A 632 -22.79 -15.69 -75.95
C LYS A 632 -23.22 -16.03 -74.52
N ASP A 633 -22.42 -16.80 -73.77
CA ASP A 633 -22.75 -17.26 -72.42
C ASP A 633 -22.31 -16.26 -71.32
N ILE A 634 -21.58 -15.21 -71.70
CA ILE A 634 -21.13 -14.14 -70.80
C ILE A 634 -21.54 -12.77 -71.32
N SER A 635 -21.58 -11.77 -70.43
CA SER A 635 -21.82 -10.38 -70.83
C SER A 635 -20.63 -9.80 -71.60
N LEU A 636 -20.88 -8.75 -72.39
CA LEU A 636 -19.82 -8.02 -73.07
C LEU A 636 -18.80 -7.47 -72.06
N ARG A 637 -19.30 -7.00 -70.90
CA ARG A 637 -18.48 -6.51 -69.79
C ARG A 637 -17.49 -7.55 -69.29
N ALA A 638 -17.97 -8.77 -69.00
CA ALA A 638 -17.10 -9.85 -68.53
C ALA A 638 -16.05 -10.24 -69.58
N ALA A 639 -16.44 -10.32 -70.86
CA ALA A 639 -15.51 -10.61 -71.96
C ALA A 639 -14.40 -9.55 -72.09
N VAL A 640 -14.77 -8.27 -72.02
CA VAL A 640 -13.83 -7.15 -72.06
C VAL A 640 -12.92 -7.12 -70.83
N ALA A 641 -13.48 -7.34 -69.64
CA ALA A 641 -12.69 -7.42 -68.41
C ALA A 641 -11.65 -8.54 -68.47
N LEU A 642 -12.01 -9.69 -69.04
CA LEU A 642 -11.13 -10.84 -69.17
C LEU A 642 -9.96 -10.55 -70.11
N LEU A 643 -10.25 -10.01 -71.31
CA LEU A 643 -9.21 -9.60 -72.25
C LEU A 643 -8.33 -8.47 -71.70
N ALA A 644 -8.92 -7.53 -70.96
CA ALA A 644 -8.18 -6.45 -70.30
C ALA A 644 -7.23 -6.99 -69.22
N LEU A 645 -7.67 -7.96 -68.41
CA LEU A 645 -6.82 -8.63 -67.42
C LEU A 645 -5.66 -9.35 -68.09
N PHE A 646 -5.94 -10.16 -69.14
CA PHE A 646 -4.90 -10.85 -69.89
C PHE A 646 -3.87 -9.89 -70.47
N ARG A 647 -4.34 -8.75 -71.01
CA ARG A 647 -3.45 -7.72 -71.56
C ARG A 647 -2.57 -7.09 -70.48
N CYS A 648 -3.14 -6.74 -69.32
CA CYS A 648 -2.36 -6.16 -68.22
C CYS A 648 -1.32 -7.15 -67.70
N ALA A 649 -1.71 -8.43 -67.58
CA ALA A 649 -0.83 -9.50 -67.13
C ALA A 649 0.19 -9.97 -68.17
N LYS A 650 0.08 -9.52 -69.44
CA LYS A 650 0.82 -10.06 -70.59
C LYS A 650 0.67 -11.60 -70.69
N ALA A 651 -0.54 -12.08 -70.43
CA ALA A 651 -0.88 -13.49 -70.33
C ALA A 651 -1.29 -14.10 -71.68
N GLU A 652 -1.04 -15.39 -71.83
CA GLU A 652 -1.40 -16.20 -73.00
C GLU A 652 -2.51 -17.22 -72.68
N PRO A 653 -3.27 -17.67 -73.70
CA PRO A 653 -4.27 -18.71 -73.53
C PRO A 653 -3.65 -19.96 -72.91
N GLY A 654 -4.05 -20.28 -71.68
CA GLY A 654 -3.55 -21.43 -70.94
C GLY A 654 -2.81 -21.12 -69.64
N ASP A 655 -2.54 -19.85 -69.36
CA ASP A 655 -2.10 -19.44 -68.03
C ASP A 655 -3.17 -19.75 -66.97
N GLU A 656 -2.75 -20.33 -65.85
CA GLU A 656 -3.63 -20.73 -64.74
C GLU A 656 -3.75 -19.66 -63.65
N THR A 657 -2.80 -18.72 -63.60
CA THR A 657 -2.82 -17.60 -62.66
C THR A 657 -2.34 -16.31 -63.31
N LEU A 658 -2.88 -15.17 -62.87
CA LEU A 658 -2.44 -13.84 -63.28
C LEU A 658 -1.84 -13.07 -62.10
N PRO A 659 -0.75 -12.34 -62.31
CA PRO A 659 -0.23 -11.40 -61.32
C PRO A 659 -1.18 -10.22 -61.10
N PRO A 660 -0.97 -9.43 -60.03
CA PRO A 660 -1.68 -8.17 -59.85
C PRO A 660 -1.42 -7.22 -61.03
N PHE A 661 -2.43 -6.44 -61.42
CA PHE A 661 -2.34 -5.53 -62.56
C PHE A 661 -1.97 -4.09 -62.18
N GLU A 662 -1.79 -3.81 -60.89
CA GLU A 662 -1.26 -2.53 -60.42
C GLU A 662 0.23 -2.41 -60.77
N GLY A 663 0.60 -1.31 -61.44
CA GLY A 663 1.97 -1.09 -61.94
C GLY A 663 2.25 -1.65 -63.34
N CYS A 664 1.25 -2.21 -64.03
CA CYS A 664 1.40 -2.60 -65.44
C CYS A 664 1.57 -1.39 -66.36
N ASP A 665 2.31 -1.58 -67.47
CA ASP A 665 2.58 -0.54 -68.49
C ASP A 665 1.29 0.05 -69.10
N THR A 666 0.22 -0.74 -69.14
CA THR A 666 -1.10 -0.32 -69.63
C THR A 666 -2.08 -0.26 -68.44
N PRO A 667 -2.72 0.89 -68.18
CA PRO A 667 -3.69 0.99 -67.10
C PRO A 667 -4.90 0.10 -67.42
N PHE A 668 -5.40 -0.64 -66.41
CA PHE A 668 -6.53 -1.55 -66.61
C PHE A 668 -7.78 -0.82 -67.13
N SER A 669 -8.17 0.27 -66.48
CA SER A 669 -9.37 1.06 -66.80
C SER A 669 -9.13 2.55 -66.52
N SER A 670 -9.88 3.42 -67.19
CA SER A 670 -9.72 4.89 -67.20
C SER A 670 -10.31 5.62 -65.99
N ALA A 671 -10.51 4.96 -64.85
CA ALA A 671 -10.81 5.55 -63.53
C ALA A 671 -11.01 4.43 -62.49
N ILE A 672 -11.01 4.76 -61.20
CA ILE A 672 -11.28 3.81 -60.10
C ILE A 672 -12.64 3.11 -60.27
N GLY A 673 -13.68 3.83 -60.75
CA GLY A 673 -15.01 3.28 -60.99
C GLY A 673 -15.07 2.21 -62.09
N GLY A 674 -14.17 2.27 -63.07
CA GLY A 674 -14.11 1.34 -64.20
C GLY A 674 -13.47 -0.02 -63.86
N ARG A 675 -13.02 -0.22 -62.62
CA ARG A 675 -12.56 -1.53 -62.12
C ARG A 675 -13.70 -2.42 -61.62
N ARG A 676 -14.92 -1.87 -61.47
CA ARG A 676 -16.12 -2.63 -61.05
C ARG A 676 -16.48 -3.77 -62.01
N ILE A 677 -16.10 -3.66 -63.28
CA ILE A 677 -16.26 -4.69 -64.30
C ILE A 677 -15.60 -6.02 -63.92
N LEU A 678 -14.62 -6.01 -63.01
CA LEU A 678 -14.02 -7.24 -62.47
C LEU A 678 -14.98 -8.02 -61.59
N PHE A 679 -15.93 -7.37 -60.91
CA PHE A 679 -16.96 -8.10 -60.17
C PHE A 679 -17.92 -8.82 -61.12
N ASP A 680 -18.25 -8.22 -62.27
CA ASP A 680 -19.03 -8.90 -63.32
C ASP A 680 -18.29 -10.15 -63.81
N LEU A 681 -16.97 -10.06 -63.99
CA LEU A 681 -16.14 -11.19 -64.39
C LEU A 681 -16.02 -12.27 -63.31
N ILE A 682 -15.82 -11.91 -62.04
CA ILE A 682 -15.77 -12.88 -60.92
C ILE A 682 -17.11 -13.62 -60.81
N GLN A 683 -18.24 -12.94 -61.02
CA GLN A 683 -19.56 -13.56 -61.00
C GLN A 683 -19.78 -14.63 -62.08
N THR A 684 -18.97 -14.64 -63.15
CA THR A 684 -19.04 -15.72 -64.16
C THR A 684 -18.38 -17.02 -63.69
N GLY A 685 -17.53 -16.97 -62.65
CA GLY A 685 -16.67 -18.09 -62.27
C GLY A 685 -15.53 -18.37 -63.27
N LEU A 686 -15.24 -17.44 -64.20
CA LEU A 686 -14.07 -17.56 -65.09
C LEU A 686 -12.75 -17.19 -64.40
N ILE A 687 -12.82 -16.37 -63.35
CA ILE A 687 -11.68 -16.05 -62.49
C ILE A 687 -12.09 -16.15 -61.02
N ALA A 688 -11.11 -16.34 -60.14
CA ALA A 688 -11.26 -16.26 -58.70
C ALA A 688 -10.04 -15.56 -58.08
N VAL A 689 -10.17 -15.08 -56.84
CA VAL A 689 -9.01 -14.57 -56.09
C VAL A 689 -8.07 -15.72 -55.76
N ASP A 690 -6.78 -15.54 -56.05
CA ASP A 690 -5.75 -16.52 -55.72
C ASP A 690 -5.47 -16.54 -54.20
N PRO A 691 -5.36 -17.72 -53.55
CA PRO A 691 -5.09 -17.84 -52.11
C PRO A 691 -3.79 -17.18 -51.63
N HIS A 692 -2.83 -16.96 -52.53
CA HIS A 692 -1.57 -16.27 -52.26
C HIS A 692 -1.67 -14.75 -52.45
N THR A 693 -2.87 -14.20 -52.65
CA THR A 693 -3.10 -12.75 -52.60
C THR A 693 -2.77 -12.23 -51.20
N LYS A 694 -2.02 -11.12 -51.13
CA LYS A 694 -1.65 -10.49 -49.86
C LYS A 694 -2.90 -9.94 -49.14
N LEU A 695 -2.90 -9.95 -47.81
CA LEU A 695 -4.04 -9.52 -47.00
C LEU A 695 -4.33 -8.02 -47.10
N ASP A 696 -3.34 -7.21 -47.44
CA ASP A 696 -3.47 -5.77 -47.67
C ASP A 696 -4.36 -5.43 -48.88
N ALA A 697 -4.56 -6.37 -49.80
CA ALA A 697 -5.54 -6.24 -50.88
C ALA A 697 -7.00 -6.13 -50.36
N PHE A 698 -7.22 -6.43 -49.08
CA PHE A 698 -8.52 -6.33 -48.42
C PHE A 698 -8.47 -5.36 -47.23
N SER A 699 -9.41 -4.43 -47.20
CA SER A 699 -9.67 -3.60 -46.02
C SER A 699 -10.72 -4.27 -45.14
N VAL A 700 -10.44 -4.36 -43.84
CA VAL A 700 -11.37 -4.92 -42.84
C VAL A 700 -11.72 -3.82 -41.84
N LYS A 701 -13.01 -3.60 -41.63
CA LYS A 701 -13.56 -2.67 -40.63
C LYS A 701 -14.72 -3.37 -39.91
N ASP A 702 -14.81 -3.20 -38.60
CA ASP A 702 -15.87 -3.76 -37.75
C ASP A 702 -16.10 -5.27 -37.96
N GLY A 703 -15.01 -6.03 -38.08
CA GLY A 703 -15.06 -7.47 -38.28
C GLY A 703 -15.60 -7.91 -39.65
N LYS A 704 -15.64 -7.04 -40.66
CA LYS A 704 -16.09 -7.36 -42.02
C LYS A 704 -15.16 -6.77 -43.08
N VAL A 705 -15.09 -7.42 -44.25
CA VAL A 705 -14.36 -6.86 -45.40
C VAL A 705 -15.12 -5.65 -45.93
N SER A 706 -14.53 -4.47 -45.81
CA SER A 706 -15.15 -3.18 -46.17
C SER A 706 -14.81 -2.70 -47.59
N GLY A 707 -13.80 -3.30 -48.23
CA GLY A 707 -13.33 -2.83 -49.53
C GLY A 707 -12.16 -3.64 -50.08
N TRP A 708 -12.02 -3.62 -51.41
CA TRP A 708 -11.10 -4.43 -52.19
C TRP A 708 -10.16 -3.53 -53.01
N PHE A 709 -8.85 -3.75 -52.89
CA PHE A 709 -7.84 -3.14 -53.74
C PHE A 709 -7.60 -4.05 -54.95
N LEU A 710 -8.54 -4.05 -55.90
CA LEU A 710 -8.57 -4.99 -57.03
C LEU A 710 -7.27 -5.04 -57.86
N GLY A 711 -6.51 -3.95 -57.91
CA GLY A 711 -5.22 -3.89 -58.62
C GLY A 711 -4.12 -4.75 -57.98
N SER A 712 -4.19 -4.96 -56.67
CA SER A 712 -3.21 -5.72 -55.89
C SER A 712 -3.56 -7.22 -55.77
N ILE A 713 -4.67 -7.64 -56.38
CA ILE A 713 -5.17 -9.03 -56.32
C ILE A 713 -4.49 -9.91 -57.37
N ARG A 714 -4.10 -11.12 -56.95
CA ARG A 714 -3.72 -12.21 -57.87
C ARG A 714 -4.96 -13.00 -58.26
N TRP A 715 -5.03 -13.44 -59.51
CA TRP A 715 -6.21 -14.12 -60.04
C TRP A 715 -5.89 -15.56 -60.40
N CYS A 716 -6.74 -16.51 -60.02
CA CYS A 716 -6.79 -17.84 -60.61
C CYS A 716 -7.72 -17.84 -61.81
N ILE A 717 -7.36 -18.60 -62.84
CA ILE A 717 -8.08 -18.70 -64.11
C ILE A 717 -8.78 -20.06 -64.23
N SER A 718 -10.03 -20.04 -64.69
CA SER A 718 -10.78 -21.24 -65.07
C SER A 718 -10.18 -21.91 -66.32
N PRO A 719 -10.08 -23.25 -66.39
CA PRO A 719 -9.66 -23.95 -67.60
C PRO A 719 -10.48 -23.62 -68.85
N ALA A 720 -11.75 -23.19 -68.69
CA ALA A 720 -12.64 -22.80 -69.78
C ALA A 720 -12.16 -21.54 -70.52
N VAL A 721 -11.34 -20.71 -69.86
CA VAL A 721 -10.87 -19.41 -70.37
C VAL A 721 -9.96 -19.57 -71.59
N ARG A 722 -9.17 -20.65 -71.71
CA ARG A 722 -8.25 -20.84 -72.84
C ARG A 722 -8.97 -20.72 -74.19
N SER A 723 -9.96 -21.59 -74.40
CA SER A 723 -10.75 -21.62 -75.64
C SER A 723 -11.62 -20.37 -75.83
N LEU A 724 -12.01 -19.71 -74.74
CA LEU A 724 -12.80 -18.49 -74.80
C LEU A 724 -11.94 -17.31 -75.27
N VAL A 725 -10.76 -17.10 -74.68
CA VAL A 725 -9.87 -15.98 -75.03
C VAL A 725 -9.39 -16.08 -76.47
N GLU A 726 -9.08 -17.28 -76.97
CA GLU A 726 -8.75 -17.49 -78.39
C GLU A 726 -9.87 -16.98 -79.30
N ARG A 727 -11.12 -17.39 -79.03
CA ARG A 727 -12.29 -16.95 -79.81
C ARG A 727 -12.58 -15.46 -79.67
N LEU A 728 -12.36 -14.88 -78.50
CA LEU A 728 -12.50 -13.44 -78.28
C LEU A 728 -11.45 -12.64 -79.05
N ARG A 729 -10.23 -13.16 -79.21
CA ARG A 729 -9.15 -12.54 -80.00
C ARG A 729 -9.43 -12.66 -81.50
N ASP A 730 -10.07 -13.74 -81.94
CA ASP A 730 -10.42 -14.01 -83.34
C ASP A 730 -11.76 -13.42 -83.79
N SER A 731 -12.49 -12.71 -82.91
CA SER A 731 -13.85 -12.23 -83.18
C SER A 731 -13.93 -11.23 -84.33
N ASN A 732 -12.90 -10.40 -84.56
CA ASN A 732 -12.79 -9.47 -85.69
C ASN A 732 -14.08 -8.67 -86.01
N GLY A 733 -14.80 -8.21 -84.98
CA GLY A 733 -16.07 -7.48 -85.14
C GLY A 733 -17.34 -8.34 -85.23
N GLU A 734 -17.23 -9.66 -85.33
CA GLU A 734 -18.35 -10.62 -85.28
C GLU A 734 -18.79 -10.85 -83.83
N ILE A 735 -19.69 -9.98 -83.33
CA ILE A 735 -20.21 -10.06 -81.96
C ILE A 735 -21.61 -10.70 -81.88
N PRO A 736 -21.93 -11.39 -80.77
CA PRO A 736 -23.28 -11.89 -80.48
C PRO A 736 -24.35 -10.79 -80.44
N ASP A 737 -25.59 -11.12 -80.82
CA ASP A 737 -26.72 -10.19 -80.80
C ASP A 737 -27.03 -9.61 -79.41
N SER A 738 -26.79 -10.39 -78.36
CA SER A 738 -26.92 -9.93 -76.97
C SER A 738 -25.95 -8.77 -76.68
N TRP A 739 -24.72 -8.86 -77.17
CA TRP A 739 -23.70 -7.83 -76.97
C TRP A 739 -23.98 -6.58 -77.78
N ARG A 740 -24.55 -6.67 -78.99
CA ARG A 740 -24.89 -5.49 -79.82
C ARG A 740 -25.72 -4.46 -79.04
N ARG A 741 -26.62 -4.94 -78.17
CA ARG A 741 -27.46 -4.09 -77.32
C ARG A 741 -26.71 -3.45 -76.14
N GLU A 742 -25.58 -4.02 -75.74
CA GLU A 742 -24.74 -3.55 -74.63
C GLU A 742 -23.64 -2.58 -75.08
N VAL A 743 -23.16 -2.69 -76.33
CA VAL A 743 -21.98 -1.97 -76.85
C VAL A 743 -22.07 -0.46 -76.61
N GLU A 744 -23.17 0.19 -77.03
CA GLU A 744 -23.30 1.65 -76.90
C GLU A 744 -23.21 2.10 -75.44
N SER A 745 -23.99 1.46 -74.57
CA SER A 745 -24.04 1.81 -73.15
C SER A 745 -22.68 1.65 -72.46
N PHE A 746 -21.94 0.59 -72.83
CA PHE A 746 -20.64 0.28 -72.24
C PHE A 746 -19.52 1.16 -72.83
N ALA A 747 -19.57 1.44 -74.13
CA ALA A 747 -18.67 2.39 -74.77
C ALA A 747 -18.80 3.81 -74.20
N LEU A 748 -20.04 4.26 -73.92
CA LEU A 748 -20.29 5.53 -73.24
C LEU A 748 -19.70 5.54 -71.81
N GLU A 749 -19.78 4.44 -71.08
CA GLU A 749 -19.16 4.32 -69.75
C GLU A 749 -17.62 4.47 -69.82
N ILE A 750 -16.97 3.77 -70.75
CA ILE A 750 -15.52 3.88 -70.96
C ILE A 750 -15.13 5.31 -71.34
N ALA A 751 -15.87 5.92 -72.27
CA ALA A 751 -15.62 7.29 -72.72
C ALA A 751 -15.77 8.30 -71.56
N ARG A 752 -16.78 8.13 -70.69
CA ARG A 752 -16.95 8.98 -69.49
C ARG A 752 -15.77 8.83 -68.54
N GLY A 753 -15.30 7.60 -68.33
CA GLY A 753 -14.09 7.33 -67.55
C GLY A 753 -12.88 8.06 -68.11
N GLU A 754 -12.62 7.93 -69.42
CA GLU A 754 -11.49 8.60 -70.08
C GLU A 754 -11.54 10.13 -69.94
N ILE A 755 -12.75 10.73 -69.99
CA ILE A 755 -12.91 12.18 -69.75
C ILE A 755 -12.62 12.53 -68.28
N VAL A 756 -13.13 11.77 -67.31
CA VAL A 756 -12.85 12.00 -65.89
C VAL A 756 -11.35 11.90 -65.60
N GLU A 757 -10.67 10.88 -66.13
CA GLU A 757 -9.22 10.72 -66.02
C GLU A 757 -8.46 11.94 -66.55
N TYR A 758 -8.92 12.47 -67.69
CA TYR A 758 -8.33 13.66 -68.28
C TYR A 758 -8.58 14.92 -67.45
N LEU A 759 -9.77 15.08 -66.86
CA LEU A 759 -10.06 16.18 -65.93
C LEU A 759 -9.18 16.09 -64.67
N ASN A 760 -9.00 14.88 -64.11
CA ASN A 760 -8.11 14.64 -62.97
C ASN A 760 -6.66 14.98 -63.32
N HIS A 761 -6.18 14.54 -64.48
CA HIS A 761 -4.85 14.86 -64.97
C HIS A 761 -4.64 16.38 -65.13
N LEU A 762 -5.62 17.10 -65.69
CA LEU A 762 -5.54 18.55 -65.81
C LEU A 762 -5.51 19.26 -64.46
N ALA A 763 -6.21 18.74 -63.44
CA ALA A 763 -6.15 19.26 -62.08
C ALA A 763 -4.80 18.98 -61.42
N ASP A 764 -4.29 17.75 -61.57
CA ASP A 764 -2.99 17.32 -61.03
C ASP A 764 -1.81 18.11 -61.62
N GLU A 765 -1.79 18.33 -62.94
CA GLU A 765 -0.76 19.17 -63.59
C GLU A 765 -0.70 20.60 -63.03
N ARG A 766 -1.77 21.05 -62.36
CA ARG A 766 -1.88 22.38 -61.75
C ARG A 766 -1.76 22.35 -60.22
N GLY A 767 -1.46 21.19 -59.64
CA GLY A 767 -1.35 20.96 -58.20
C GLY A 767 -2.69 21.13 -57.47
N TRP A 768 -3.81 20.83 -58.13
CA TRP A 768 -5.15 20.89 -57.56
C TRP A 768 -5.63 19.49 -57.18
N PRO A 769 -6.50 19.34 -56.16
CA PRO A 769 -7.14 18.06 -55.90
C PRO A 769 -7.97 17.63 -57.11
N GLU A 770 -8.21 16.32 -57.23
CA GLU A 770 -9.16 15.79 -58.21
C GLU A 770 -10.52 16.48 -58.07
N PRO A 771 -11.20 16.83 -59.17
CA PRO A 771 -12.59 17.26 -59.12
C PRO A 771 -13.44 16.28 -58.31
N GLY A 772 -14.26 16.80 -57.39
CA GLY A 772 -15.06 15.94 -56.52
C GLY A 772 -15.97 15.01 -57.33
N ASN A 773 -16.16 13.76 -56.87
CA ASN A 773 -17.12 12.82 -57.45
C ASN A 773 -18.57 13.29 -57.14
N THR A 774 -19.00 14.31 -57.87
CA THR A 774 -20.26 15.02 -57.70
C THR A 774 -21.19 14.75 -58.87
N GLU A 775 -22.49 15.01 -58.66
CA GLU A 775 -23.49 14.95 -59.72
C GLU A 775 -23.11 15.86 -60.90
N GLU A 776 -22.50 17.02 -60.64
CA GLU A 776 -22.04 17.96 -61.66
C GLU A 776 -20.98 17.37 -62.62
N VAL A 777 -20.01 16.61 -62.08
CA VAL A 777 -18.99 15.91 -62.91
C VAL A 777 -19.63 14.78 -63.71
N SER A 778 -20.55 14.03 -63.08
CA SER A 778 -21.29 12.96 -63.74
C SER A 778 -22.14 13.48 -64.90
N ASP A 779 -22.83 14.62 -64.72
CA ASP A 779 -23.67 15.28 -65.71
C ASP A 779 -22.86 15.88 -66.86
N LEU A 780 -21.77 16.57 -66.54
CA LEU A 780 -20.88 17.13 -67.55
C LEU A 780 -20.30 16.03 -68.44
N THR A 781 -19.73 14.97 -67.84
CA THR A 781 -19.10 13.89 -68.61
C THR A 781 -20.13 13.16 -69.47
N ARG A 782 -21.36 12.98 -68.97
CA ARG A 782 -22.49 12.44 -69.75
C ARG A 782 -22.84 13.33 -70.95
N ALA A 783 -22.95 14.64 -70.76
CA ALA A 783 -23.24 15.57 -71.85
C ALA A 783 -22.11 15.56 -72.91
N LEU A 784 -20.85 15.57 -72.47
CA LEU A 784 -19.69 15.54 -73.37
C LEU A 784 -19.66 14.29 -74.25
N VAL A 785 -19.80 13.09 -73.68
CA VAL A 785 -19.73 11.85 -74.48
C VAL A 785 -20.89 11.69 -75.47
N ASN A 786 -22.05 12.27 -75.17
CA ASN A 786 -23.23 12.17 -76.03
C ASN A 786 -23.14 13.11 -77.24
N GLU A 787 -22.43 14.23 -77.10
CA GLU A 787 -22.47 15.31 -78.10
C GLU A 787 -21.21 15.42 -78.93
N VAL A 788 -20.05 15.03 -78.39
CA VAL A 788 -18.76 15.19 -79.07
C VAL A 788 -17.87 13.95 -78.90
N PRO A 789 -16.93 13.70 -79.84
CA PRO A 789 -15.90 12.68 -79.65
C PRO A 789 -15.05 12.97 -78.39
N VAL A 790 -14.50 11.92 -77.76
CA VAL A 790 -13.63 12.07 -76.56
C VAL A 790 -12.44 12.98 -76.86
N ALA A 791 -11.85 12.88 -78.06
CA ALA A 791 -10.78 13.77 -78.53
C ALA A 791 -11.16 15.26 -78.49
N GLN A 792 -12.42 15.60 -78.77
CA GLN A 792 -12.92 16.98 -78.69
C GLN A 792 -13.29 17.36 -77.25
N ALA A 793 -13.84 16.42 -76.47
CA ALA A 793 -14.07 16.63 -75.04
C ALA A 793 -12.78 17.00 -74.29
N PHE A 794 -11.65 16.36 -74.64
CA PHE A 794 -10.33 16.72 -74.11
C PHE A 794 -9.96 18.16 -74.46
N TYR A 795 -10.18 18.60 -75.70
CA TYR A 795 -9.95 19.98 -76.07
C TYR A 795 -10.78 20.97 -75.23
N LEU A 796 -12.08 20.69 -75.06
CA LEU A 796 -12.98 21.53 -74.25
C LEU A 796 -12.55 21.57 -72.78
N ALA A 797 -12.15 20.42 -72.22
CA ALA A 797 -11.64 20.31 -70.86
C ALA A 797 -10.35 21.10 -70.66
N TYR A 798 -9.43 21.04 -71.62
CA TYR A 798 -8.20 21.84 -71.60
C TYR A 798 -8.48 23.34 -71.60
N LEU A 799 -9.39 23.82 -72.46
CA LEU A 799 -9.83 25.22 -72.45
C LEU A 799 -10.49 25.61 -71.12
N GLY A 800 -11.27 24.70 -70.52
CA GLY A 800 -11.86 24.85 -69.20
C GLY A 800 -10.79 25.02 -68.12
N ALA A 801 -9.77 24.17 -68.12
CA ALA A 801 -8.65 24.20 -67.19
C ALA A 801 -7.79 25.47 -67.30
N MET A 802 -7.53 25.96 -68.52
CA MET A 802 -6.88 27.27 -68.72
C MET A 802 -7.71 28.39 -68.11
N SER A 803 -9.01 28.43 -68.41
CA SER A 803 -9.91 29.45 -67.85
C SER A 803 -10.03 29.38 -66.33
N ALA A 804 -9.98 28.18 -65.74
CA ALA A 804 -9.97 27.99 -64.29
C ALA A 804 -8.65 28.41 -63.66
N SER A 805 -7.52 28.27 -64.37
CA SER A 805 -6.20 28.71 -63.91
C SER A 805 -6.16 30.24 -63.81
N ASP A 806 -6.66 30.93 -64.84
CA ASP A 806 -6.80 32.40 -64.82
C ASP A 806 -7.70 32.86 -63.67
N TYR A 807 -8.80 32.15 -63.41
CA TYR A 807 -9.70 32.43 -62.29
C TYR A 807 -8.96 32.30 -60.95
N LYS A 808 -8.21 31.22 -60.74
CA LYS A 808 -7.43 31.02 -59.51
C LYS A 808 -6.32 32.06 -59.32
N GLN A 809 -5.68 32.51 -60.40
CA GLN A 809 -4.66 33.56 -60.32
C GLN A 809 -5.28 34.93 -59.98
N LYS A 810 -6.49 35.21 -60.45
CA LYS A 810 -7.18 36.50 -60.25
C LYS A 810 -7.93 36.62 -58.93
N TYR A 811 -8.36 35.51 -58.34
CA TYR A 811 -9.20 35.49 -57.14
C TYR A 811 -8.62 34.57 -56.05
N PRO A 812 -8.73 34.92 -54.75
CA PRO A 812 -8.19 34.13 -53.65
C PRO A 812 -9.07 32.91 -53.33
N VAL A 813 -9.11 31.95 -54.26
CA VAL A 813 -9.93 30.74 -54.17
C VAL A 813 -9.10 29.51 -53.80
N SER A 814 -9.73 28.57 -53.09
CA SER A 814 -9.08 27.34 -52.66
C SER A 814 -8.69 26.45 -53.86
N ARG A 815 -7.81 25.47 -53.62
CA ARG A 815 -7.44 24.50 -54.67
C ARG A 815 -8.65 23.68 -55.12
N GLN A 816 -9.56 23.34 -54.21
CA GLN A 816 -10.81 22.66 -54.54
C GLN A 816 -11.73 23.54 -55.40
N GLN A 817 -11.92 24.81 -55.04
CA GLN A 817 -12.73 25.75 -55.82
C GLN A 817 -12.20 25.95 -57.26
N ALA A 818 -10.89 25.83 -57.46
CA ALA A 818 -10.29 25.85 -58.80
C ALA A 818 -10.57 24.57 -59.61
N ALA A 819 -10.54 23.40 -58.95
CA ALA A 819 -10.92 22.13 -59.57
C ALA A 819 -12.41 22.11 -59.96
N ASP A 820 -13.30 22.59 -59.09
CA ASP A 820 -14.74 22.70 -59.38
C ASP A 820 -14.99 23.71 -60.52
N MET A 821 -14.22 24.81 -60.55
CA MET A 821 -14.28 25.78 -61.65
C MET A 821 -13.83 25.18 -63.00
N LEU A 822 -12.87 24.25 -63.00
CA LEU A 822 -12.46 23.54 -64.22
C LEU A 822 -13.63 22.75 -64.82
N VAL A 823 -14.42 22.06 -63.99
CA VAL A 823 -15.62 21.34 -64.42
C VAL A 823 -16.64 22.33 -65.02
N LYS A 824 -16.96 23.39 -64.27
CA LYS A 824 -17.92 24.42 -64.71
C LYS A 824 -17.51 25.10 -66.02
N ARG A 825 -16.25 25.48 -66.17
CA ARG A 825 -15.74 26.15 -67.38
C ARG A 825 -15.73 25.20 -68.57
N THR A 826 -15.46 23.91 -68.36
CA THR A 826 -15.57 22.89 -69.42
C THR A 826 -17.00 22.80 -69.94
N GLY A 827 -18.01 22.77 -69.06
CA GLY A 827 -19.42 22.84 -69.45
C GLY A 827 -19.76 24.11 -70.24
N GLN A 828 -19.26 25.28 -69.82
CA GLN A 828 -19.47 26.53 -70.59
C GLN A 828 -18.84 26.51 -71.98
N ARG A 829 -17.73 25.77 -72.18
CA ARG A 829 -17.13 25.59 -73.50
C ARG A 829 -17.96 24.66 -74.38
N LEU A 830 -18.59 23.63 -73.79
CA LEU A 830 -19.58 22.83 -74.49
C LEU A 830 -20.78 23.68 -74.94
N GLU A 831 -21.33 24.55 -74.06
CA GLU A 831 -22.40 25.48 -74.47
C GLU A 831 -21.96 26.42 -75.60
N SER A 832 -20.74 26.96 -75.51
CA SER A 832 -20.19 27.83 -76.56
C SER A 832 -20.04 27.12 -77.90
N LEU A 833 -19.75 25.80 -77.88
CA LEU A 833 -19.71 24.96 -79.07
C LEU A 833 -21.13 24.76 -79.63
N ARG A 834 -22.13 24.49 -78.79
CA ARG A 834 -23.55 24.35 -79.20
C ARG A 834 -24.08 25.60 -79.89
N GLU A 835 -23.66 26.77 -79.44
CA GLU A 835 -24.08 28.06 -80.01
C GLU A 835 -23.24 28.49 -81.23
N GLY A 836 -22.29 27.67 -81.68
CA GLY A 836 -21.41 27.99 -82.81
C GLY A 836 -20.37 29.07 -82.52
N ARG A 837 -20.16 29.44 -81.25
CA ARG A 837 -19.19 30.47 -80.81
C ARG A 837 -17.76 29.91 -80.66
N LEU A 838 -17.62 28.59 -80.65
CA LEU A 838 -16.35 27.88 -80.55
C LEU A 838 -16.28 26.83 -81.68
N ALA A 839 -15.14 26.73 -82.37
CA ALA A 839 -14.93 25.70 -83.39
C ALA A 839 -14.48 24.37 -82.75
N PRO A 840 -14.96 23.22 -83.24
CA PRO A 840 -14.52 21.92 -82.75
C PRO A 840 -13.06 21.65 -83.15
N LYS A 841 -12.23 21.27 -82.18
CA LYS A 841 -10.86 20.79 -82.41
C LYS A 841 -10.67 19.46 -81.69
N ALA A 842 -10.08 18.49 -82.37
CA ALA A 842 -9.73 17.19 -81.79
C ALA A 842 -8.30 17.24 -81.22
N TYR A 843 -8.11 16.68 -80.03
CA TYR A 843 -6.81 16.45 -79.41
C TYR A 843 -6.39 14.99 -79.56
N ASP A 844 -5.09 14.76 -79.66
CA ASP A 844 -4.51 13.42 -79.49
C ASP A 844 -4.46 13.05 -78.01
N ARG A 845 -4.36 11.74 -77.73
CA ARG A 845 -4.18 11.24 -76.36
C ARG A 845 -2.85 11.74 -75.78
N PRO A 846 -2.82 12.33 -74.57
CA PRO A 846 -1.58 12.66 -73.90
C PRO A 846 -0.75 11.41 -73.63
N TRP A 847 0.58 11.49 -73.77
CA TRP A 847 1.47 10.36 -73.49
C TRP A 847 1.38 9.86 -72.04
N LYS A 848 1.04 10.76 -71.09
CA LYS A 848 0.84 10.45 -69.67
C LYS A 848 -0.47 9.73 -69.38
N LEU A 849 -1.41 9.73 -70.33
CA LEU A 849 -2.71 9.08 -70.22
C LEU A 849 -2.88 8.08 -71.37
N PRO A 850 -2.13 6.97 -71.35
CA PRO A 850 -2.25 5.94 -72.34
C PRO A 850 -3.64 5.32 -72.29
N ARG A 851 -4.08 4.80 -73.44
CA ARG A 851 -5.36 4.12 -73.56
C ARG A 851 -5.44 2.91 -72.61
N SER A 852 -6.57 2.75 -71.94
CA SER A 852 -6.77 1.65 -71.00
C SER A 852 -6.91 0.28 -71.67
N ALA A 853 -6.59 -0.79 -70.95
CA ALA A 853 -6.72 -2.17 -71.41
C ALA A 853 -8.18 -2.53 -71.72
N VAL A 854 -9.13 -2.02 -70.92
CA VAL A 854 -10.58 -2.13 -71.18
C VAL A 854 -10.97 -1.48 -72.51
N SER A 855 -10.49 -0.27 -72.78
CA SER A 855 -10.74 0.45 -74.04
C SER A 855 -10.11 -0.26 -75.24
N LEU A 856 -8.90 -0.82 -75.08
CA LEU A 856 -8.23 -1.63 -76.10
C LEU A 856 -8.96 -2.95 -76.37
N ALA A 857 -9.45 -3.63 -75.33
CA ALA A 857 -10.17 -4.88 -75.46
C ALA A 857 -11.50 -4.71 -76.20
N LEU A 858 -12.32 -3.70 -75.83
CA LEU A 858 -13.59 -3.45 -76.52
C LEU A 858 -13.38 -3.07 -77.99
N TRP A 859 -12.69 -1.95 -78.22
CA TRP A 859 -12.65 -1.33 -79.55
C TRP A 859 -11.57 -1.91 -80.46
N GLY A 860 -10.46 -2.39 -79.89
CA GLY A 860 -9.31 -2.88 -80.66
C GLY A 860 -9.25 -4.40 -80.80
N THR A 861 -10.02 -5.17 -80.04
CA THR A 861 -10.03 -6.64 -80.12
C THR A 861 -11.42 -7.17 -80.43
N ILE A 862 -12.44 -6.82 -79.66
CA ILE A 862 -13.80 -7.35 -79.87
C ILE A 862 -14.46 -6.73 -81.11
N LEU A 863 -14.42 -5.40 -81.25
CA LEU A 863 -15.09 -4.69 -82.34
C LEU A 863 -14.23 -4.49 -83.59
N ASP A 864 -12.91 -4.63 -83.46
CA ASP A 864 -11.92 -4.35 -84.52
C ASP A 864 -12.07 -2.96 -85.20
N MET A 865 -12.36 -1.93 -84.41
CA MET A 865 -12.57 -0.55 -84.87
C MET A 865 -11.45 0.41 -84.41
N GLY A 866 -10.33 -0.13 -83.92
CA GLY A 866 -9.15 0.64 -83.54
C GLY A 866 -9.46 1.73 -82.49
N ASP A 867 -9.33 3.01 -82.86
CA ASP A 867 -9.50 4.18 -81.98
C ASP A 867 -10.80 4.97 -82.27
N HIS A 868 -11.79 4.33 -82.92
CA HIS A 868 -13.07 4.96 -83.24
C HIS A 868 -13.77 5.51 -82.00
N GLY A 869 -13.73 4.80 -80.86
CA GLY A 869 -14.29 5.28 -79.59
C GLY A 869 -13.68 6.57 -79.04
N PHE A 870 -12.51 6.98 -79.53
CA PHE A 870 -11.87 8.25 -79.15
C PHE A 870 -12.12 9.36 -80.17
N ARG A 871 -12.09 9.01 -81.46
CA ARG A 871 -12.08 9.97 -82.58
C ARG A 871 -13.46 10.29 -83.14
N GLN A 872 -14.44 9.41 -82.94
CA GLN A 872 -15.81 9.58 -83.39
C GLN A 872 -16.77 9.73 -82.20
N ARG A 873 -17.98 10.23 -82.44
CA ARG A 873 -19.03 10.18 -81.42
C ARG A 873 -19.44 8.73 -81.24
N ILE A 874 -19.69 8.32 -79.99
CA ILE A 874 -19.98 6.90 -79.69
C ILE A 874 -21.19 6.41 -80.48
N ALA A 875 -22.28 7.18 -80.51
CA ALA A 875 -23.48 6.86 -81.29
C ALA A 875 -23.18 6.66 -82.79
N ASP A 876 -22.32 7.49 -83.38
CA ASP A 876 -21.95 7.37 -84.80
C ASP A 876 -21.05 6.15 -85.04
N ALA A 877 -20.13 5.87 -84.12
CA ALA A 877 -19.19 4.75 -84.22
C ALA A 877 -19.90 3.40 -84.07
N VAL A 878 -20.92 3.31 -83.22
CA VAL A 878 -21.66 2.05 -83.00
C VAL A 878 -22.79 1.85 -83.99
N ALA A 879 -23.27 2.90 -84.67
CA ALA A 879 -24.32 2.79 -85.69
C ALA A 879 -23.93 1.93 -86.91
N SER A 880 -22.63 1.62 -87.07
CA SER A 880 -22.11 0.72 -88.11
C SER A 880 -22.02 -0.75 -87.70
N LEU A 881 -22.35 -1.07 -86.45
CA LEU A 881 -22.43 -2.45 -85.90
C LEU A 881 -23.86 -2.97 -86.01
#